data_AF-A0A967CRW7-F1
#
_entry.id   AF-A0A967CRW7-F1
#
_cell.length_a   1.000
_cell.length_b   1.000
_cell.length_c   1.000
_cell.angle_alpha   90.00
_cell.angle_beta   90.00
_cell.angle_gamma   90.00
#
_symmetry.space_group_name_H-M   'P 1'
#
loop_
_entity.id
_entity.type
_entity.pdbx_description
1 polymer ?
#
loop_
_entity_poly.entity_id
_entity_poly.type
_entity_poly.pdbx_seq_one_letter_code
_entity_poly.pdbx_strand_id
1 'polypeptide(L)'
;SLGYTFAEVTARVVEDAGVEVVTFSIIEGSRLPIRKIALEGVPEELREAILAQLETRPLTAFGSGGYLIRAGVAADLRRIEQGMRDAGYQQAVAIAYKVARLRDGSGLDVAFSVQAGERLTGGSFNLGNPLVMRVTGAGDATRLAAILRLAERAAGERPRLAQLADRVAKYFVAVLLVIAAAVAVVWSAIDPAHALAVTIAVLVVSCPCALSLATPAALGAASGSLHKQGVLITRGNAIEGLANATDIVFDKTGTLTTGQMHLRDAITLGTLDRNTVLAWAAARGDLLEKGNSSGWWGIVCPNSAEHSDGNPMGRYHPVNRAYCCLHEHCAHLDSVAYLAWVEEHGGPKRSHGLRDELLAAVMENTLSKLTPTVEYPNDAATVIAEVEHRELGRVEMSGWFERFAYIQNDDAYFDMEDRREVMRKTFNALFRHINCKSRHGKHPKVEASVSFDEYRQDKGARALVGITYAAGESVLVAREGLVYGNRWRDARPEPVAADVSAWLRHVERMVPIEFEREHLLNALAHKVQFPSHKINHAILLGGNHGSGKDTLFAPFFWAIGGKAKANCSLVKNEDLNSQWGYALECEVMEIAELRQAEAKDRRALENTLKPIIAAPPELLMVNRKGLHPYYALNRVFVVAFSNERVAISLPSEDRRWFVLWSEAGKLPEAEAVALWNWYEHRGGFAAVAAYLHTRDVSAWNPNAAPPMTEAKMIMVEHGMSGAESFLVNL
;
A
#
# COMPACT_ATOMS: atom_id res chain seq x y z
N SER A 1 7.16 -43.85 29.54
CA SER A 1 7.15 -42.81 30.58
C SER A 1 7.67 -41.49 30.02
N LEU A 2 6.82 -40.76 29.30
CA LEU A 2 7.02 -39.33 29.02
C LEU A 2 5.75 -38.66 29.55
N GLY A 3 5.88 -37.98 30.69
CA GLY A 3 4.75 -37.42 31.45
C GLY A 3 4.10 -36.27 30.70
N TYR A 4 2.84 -36.44 30.33
CA TYR A 4 1.96 -35.35 29.92
C TYR A 4 1.03 -35.06 31.10
N THR A 5 1.20 -33.92 31.76
CA THR A 5 0.25 -33.43 32.77
C THR A 5 -0.97 -32.87 32.04
N PHE A 6 -2.15 -33.41 32.33
CA PHE A 6 -3.43 -32.96 31.76
C PHE A 6 -3.90 -31.70 32.51
N ALA A 7 -4.28 -30.64 31.79
CA ALA A 7 -4.85 -29.44 32.40
C ALA A 7 -6.36 -29.63 32.62
N GLU A 8 -6.82 -29.49 33.86
CA GLU A 8 -8.23 -29.52 34.24
C GLU A 8 -8.77 -28.08 34.30
N VAL A 9 -9.92 -27.84 33.67
CA VAL A 9 -10.55 -26.51 33.61
C VAL A 9 -11.88 -26.56 34.34
N THR A 10 -12.02 -25.74 35.40
CA THR A 10 -13.27 -25.58 36.16
C THR A 10 -13.94 -24.27 35.78
N ALA A 11 -15.23 -24.32 35.45
CA ALA A 11 -16.07 -23.15 35.20
C ALA A 11 -16.90 -22.79 36.43
N ARG A 12 -17.04 -21.50 36.76
CA ARG A 12 -17.98 -21.00 37.79
C ARG A 12 -18.77 -19.81 37.28
N VAL A 13 -20.05 -19.76 37.64
CA VAL A 13 -20.92 -18.59 37.42
C VAL A 13 -20.73 -17.61 38.58
N VAL A 14 -20.42 -16.35 38.27
CA VAL A 14 -20.30 -15.25 39.23
C VAL A 14 -21.22 -14.12 38.75
N GLU A 15 -21.95 -13.52 39.67
CA GLU A 15 -22.83 -12.37 39.38
C GLU A 15 -22.07 -11.08 39.71
N ASP A 16 -21.84 -10.22 38.72
CA ASP A 16 -21.15 -8.93 38.90
C ASP A 16 -21.89 -7.84 38.10
N ALA A 17 -22.22 -6.73 38.76
CA ALA A 17 -23.00 -5.62 38.21
C ALA A 17 -24.30 -6.01 37.46
N GLY A 18 -25.03 -7.04 37.94
CA GLY A 18 -26.30 -7.49 37.37
C GLY A 18 -26.17 -8.33 36.10
N VAL A 19 -24.99 -8.88 35.82
CA VAL A 19 -24.73 -9.77 34.69
C VAL A 19 -24.17 -11.09 35.19
N GLU A 20 -24.78 -12.21 34.78
CA GLU A 20 -24.23 -13.55 35.01
C GLU A 20 -23.01 -13.79 34.12
N VAL A 21 -21.90 -14.14 34.75
CA VAL A 21 -20.59 -14.30 34.11
C VAL A 21 -20.05 -15.70 34.38
N VAL A 22 -19.64 -16.43 33.33
CA VAL A 22 -18.94 -17.71 33.47
C VAL A 22 -17.43 -17.48 33.43
N THR A 23 -16.73 -17.86 34.49
CA THR A 23 -15.26 -17.76 34.63
C THR A 23 -14.61 -19.14 34.59
N PHE A 24 -13.51 -19.28 33.85
CA PHE A 24 -12.74 -20.52 33.73
C PHE A 24 -11.39 -20.41 34.46
N SER A 25 -11.11 -21.37 35.35
CA SER A 25 -9.80 -21.49 36.03
C SER A 25 -9.03 -22.68 35.46
N ILE A 26 -7.81 -22.46 34.99
CA ILE A 26 -6.92 -23.51 34.45
C ILE A 26 -5.82 -23.79 35.48
N ILE A 27 -5.74 -25.04 35.93
CA ILE A 27 -4.69 -25.48 36.86
C ILE A 27 -3.52 -26.02 36.01
N GLU A 28 -2.42 -25.27 36.00
CA GLU A 28 -1.10 -25.55 35.42
C GLU A 28 -0.86 -25.40 33.90
N GLY A 29 0.34 -24.89 33.59
CA GLY A 29 0.75 -24.38 32.28
C GLY A 29 1.61 -25.35 31.48
N SER A 30 1.10 -25.76 30.31
CA SER A 30 1.89 -26.21 29.15
C SER A 30 1.08 -26.04 27.87
N ARG A 31 1.76 -25.94 26.71
CA ARG A 31 1.15 -25.74 25.37
C ARG A 31 0.45 -27.02 24.86
N LEU A 32 -0.62 -27.45 25.54
CA LEU A 32 -1.38 -28.65 25.17
C LEU A 32 -2.83 -28.30 24.77
N PRO A 33 -3.44 -29.07 23.85
CA PRO A 33 -4.85 -28.92 23.49
C PRO A 33 -5.77 -29.43 24.62
N ILE A 34 -6.73 -28.61 25.04
CA ILE A 34 -7.70 -28.94 26.10
C ILE A 34 -8.72 -29.95 25.54
N ARG A 35 -8.86 -31.12 26.18
CA ARG A 35 -9.81 -32.17 25.74
C ARG A 35 -10.99 -32.41 26.70
N LYS A 36 -10.96 -31.88 27.94
CA LYS A 36 -12.02 -32.12 28.94
C LYS A 36 -12.24 -30.86 29.77
N ILE A 37 -13.49 -30.39 29.87
CA ILE A 37 -13.87 -29.20 30.65
C ILE A 37 -14.97 -29.60 31.62
N ALA A 38 -14.79 -29.32 32.91
CA ALA A 38 -15.77 -29.59 33.96
C ALA A 38 -16.65 -28.34 34.16
N LEU A 39 -17.91 -28.44 33.74
CA LEU A 39 -18.91 -27.36 33.84
C LEU A 39 -19.78 -27.58 35.09
N GLU A 40 -19.16 -27.46 36.27
CA GLU A 40 -19.84 -27.59 37.56
C GLU A 40 -20.55 -26.28 37.94
N GLY A 41 -21.85 -26.35 38.25
CA GLY A 41 -22.64 -25.17 38.65
C GLY A 41 -23.07 -24.23 37.51
N VAL A 42 -22.93 -24.65 36.25
CA VAL A 42 -23.40 -23.91 35.06
C VAL A 42 -24.81 -24.41 34.67
N PRO A 43 -25.80 -23.52 34.45
CA PRO A 43 -27.15 -23.90 34.01
C PRO A 43 -27.12 -24.67 32.67
N GLU A 44 -27.98 -25.69 32.53
CA GLU A 44 -27.91 -26.62 31.38
C GLU A 44 -28.17 -25.94 30.02
N GLU A 45 -28.95 -24.85 30.02
CA GLU A 45 -29.22 -24.01 28.84
C GLU A 45 -27.96 -23.30 28.31
N LEU A 46 -26.98 -23.00 29.18
CA LEU A 46 -25.71 -22.38 28.78
C LEU A 46 -24.65 -23.40 28.36
N ARG A 47 -24.82 -24.67 28.75
CA ARG A 47 -23.82 -25.72 28.56
C ARG A 47 -23.59 -26.04 27.09
N GLU A 48 -24.66 -26.17 26.30
CA GLU A 48 -24.54 -26.46 24.86
C GLU A 48 -23.91 -25.30 24.06
N ALA A 49 -24.26 -24.05 24.38
CA ALA A 49 -23.69 -22.88 23.73
C ALA A 49 -22.17 -22.77 23.96
N ILE A 50 -21.72 -23.06 25.19
CA ILE A 50 -20.30 -23.06 25.55
C ILE A 50 -19.55 -24.18 24.81
N LEU A 51 -20.12 -25.39 24.75
CA LEU A 51 -19.49 -26.53 24.07
C LEU A 51 -19.38 -26.33 22.55
N ALA A 52 -20.44 -25.82 21.89
CA ALA A 52 -20.43 -25.53 20.45
C ALA A 52 -19.39 -24.46 20.06
N GLN A 53 -19.14 -23.49 20.95
CA GLN A 53 -18.16 -22.43 20.72
C GLN A 53 -16.71 -22.94 20.90
N LEU A 54 -16.50 -23.93 21.78
CA LEU A 54 -15.20 -24.55 22.01
C LEU A 54 -14.79 -25.54 20.92
N GLU A 55 -15.75 -26.21 20.26
CA GLU A 55 -15.50 -27.08 19.10
C GLU A 55 -15.04 -26.29 17.87
N THR A 56 -15.58 -25.08 17.68
CA THR A 56 -15.19 -24.21 16.57
C THR A 56 -13.88 -23.44 16.83
N ARG A 57 -13.48 -23.27 18.11
CA ARG A 57 -12.25 -22.59 18.51
C ARG A 57 -11.65 -23.19 19.81
N PRO A 58 -10.66 -24.11 19.72
CA PRO A 58 -10.08 -24.72 20.90
C PRO A 58 -9.25 -23.72 21.72
N LEU A 59 -9.52 -23.65 23.03
CA LEU A 59 -8.75 -22.84 23.98
C LEU A 59 -7.29 -23.36 24.05
N THR A 60 -6.32 -22.49 23.77
CA THR A 60 -4.89 -22.77 23.95
C THR A 60 -4.40 -22.03 25.20
N ALA A 61 -3.92 -22.76 26.20
CA ALA A 61 -3.50 -22.17 27.47
C ALA A 61 -2.23 -21.32 27.30
N PHE A 62 -2.36 -19.99 27.43
CA PHE A 62 -1.25 -19.08 27.68
C PHE A 62 -1.50 -18.32 28.98
N GLY A 63 -1.00 -18.88 30.08
CA GLY A 63 -1.00 -18.25 31.39
C GLY A 63 -2.35 -18.25 32.10
N SER A 64 -2.30 -18.08 33.42
CA SER A 64 -3.41 -18.10 34.38
C SER A 64 -4.31 -16.85 34.29
N GLY A 65 -4.84 -16.54 33.10
CA GLY A 65 -5.79 -15.45 32.88
C GLY A 65 -7.17 -15.99 32.50
N GLY A 66 -8.18 -15.74 33.33
CA GLY A 66 -9.55 -16.20 33.13
C GLY A 66 -10.22 -15.62 31.87
N TYR A 67 -11.16 -16.38 31.31
CA TYR A 67 -11.97 -16.02 30.15
C TYR A 67 -13.41 -15.68 30.59
N LEU A 68 -14.02 -14.68 29.97
CA LEU A 68 -15.42 -14.26 30.18
C LEU A 68 -16.24 -14.58 28.93
N ILE A 69 -17.29 -15.40 29.04
CA ILE A 69 -18.28 -15.62 27.98
C ILE A 69 -19.60 -15.00 28.42
N ARG A 70 -20.14 -14.06 27.65
CA ARG A 70 -21.50 -13.50 27.86
C ARG A 70 -22.48 -14.23 26.94
N ALA A 71 -23.57 -14.75 27.49
CA ALA A 71 -24.63 -15.36 26.70
C ALA A 71 -25.18 -14.34 25.67
N GLY A 72 -25.12 -14.70 24.38
CA GLY A 72 -25.79 -13.97 23.29
C GLY A 72 -25.00 -12.89 22.55
N VAL A 73 -23.70 -12.70 22.80
CA VAL A 73 -22.87 -11.75 22.00
C VAL A 73 -21.53 -12.37 21.63
N ALA A 74 -21.26 -12.52 20.33
CA ALA A 74 -20.00 -13.04 19.79
C ALA A 74 -18.84 -12.03 19.92
N ALA A 75 -18.43 -11.70 21.15
CA ALA A 75 -17.28 -10.84 21.42
C ALA A 75 -16.42 -11.42 22.57
N ASP A 76 -15.17 -11.78 22.27
CA ASP A 76 -14.20 -12.25 23.27
C ASP A 76 -13.82 -11.08 24.20
N LEU A 77 -14.25 -11.16 25.47
CA LEU A 77 -13.93 -10.22 26.54
C LEU A 77 -12.87 -10.85 27.45
N ARG A 78 -11.80 -10.12 27.76
CA ARG A 78 -10.75 -10.60 28.68
C ARG A 78 -10.44 -9.59 29.78
N ARG A 79 -10.23 -10.09 31.00
CA ARG A 79 -9.74 -9.34 32.16
C ARG A 79 -8.23 -9.59 32.34
N ILE A 80 -7.42 -8.53 32.38
CA ILE A 80 -5.98 -8.62 32.71
C ILE A 80 -5.75 -8.02 34.10
N GLU A 81 -5.26 -8.85 35.01
CA GLU A 81 -4.90 -8.47 36.38
C GLU A 81 -3.66 -7.57 36.45
N GLN A 82 -3.52 -6.85 37.55
CA GLN A 82 -2.39 -5.96 37.81
C GLN A 82 -1.05 -6.73 37.73
N GLY A 83 -0.09 -6.19 36.98
CA GLY A 83 1.24 -6.79 36.83
C GLY A 83 1.33 -7.91 35.79
N MET A 84 0.23 -8.29 35.12
CA MET A 84 0.25 -9.30 34.05
C MET A 84 0.52 -8.68 32.67
N ARG A 85 1.20 -9.46 31.82
CA ARG A 85 1.53 -9.09 30.44
C ARG A 85 0.42 -9.58 29.49
N ASP A 86 0.02 -8.73 28.55
CA ASP A 86 -0.85 -9.18 27.47
C ASP A 86 -0.09 -10.11 26.51
N ALA A 87 -0.36 -11.41 26.62
CA ALA A 87 0.25 -12.44 25.79
C ALA A 87 -0.67 -12.78 24.62
N GLY A 88 -0.40 -12.20 23.44
CA GLY A 88 -0.75 -12.83 22.15
C GLY A 88 -1.61 -12.08 21.14
N TYR A 89 -2.08 -10.85 21.39
CA TYR A 89 -3.15 -10.26 20.55
C TYR A 89 -2.91 -8.78 20.24
N GLN A 90 -3.14 -8.31 19.01
CA GLN A 90 -2.63 -7.00 18.58
C GLN A 90 -3.51 -5.80 18.83
N GLN A 91 -4.83 -5.96 18.87
CA GLN A 91 -5.72 -4.84 19.12
C GLN A 91 -6.80 -5.27 20.09
N ALA A 92 -6.96 -4.50 21.16
CA ALA A 92 -8.11 -4.63 22.01
C ALA A 92 -8.72 -3.25 22.27
N VAL A 93 -10.03 -3.18 22.38
CA VAL A 93 -10.73 -1.96 22.78
C VAL A 93 -10.93 -2.03 24.28
N ALA A 94 -10.33 -1.12 25.04
CA ALA A 94 -10.53 -1.02 26.47
C ALA A 94 -12.02 -0.77 26.78
N ILE A 95 -12.61 -1.49 27.72
CA ILE A 95 -13.99 -1.29 28.17
C ILE A 95 -14.02 -0.62 29.56
N ALA A 96 -12.91 -0.62 30.31
CA ALA A 96 -12.73 0.13 31.55
C ALA A 96 -11.29 0.69 31.71
N TYR A 97 -11.04 1.52 32.71
CA TYR A 97 -9.97 2.54 32.79
C TYR A 97 -8.51 2.06 33.09
N LYS A 98 -7.53 2.67 32.37
CA LYS A 98 -6.11 3.11 32.69
C LYS A 98 -5.16 2.11 33.42
N VAL A 99 -3.91 1.76 33.02
CA VAL A 99 -2.74 2.41 32.35
C VAL A 99 -1.93 1.32 31.63
N ALA A 100 -1.38 1.59 30.43
CA ALA A 100 -0.55 0.62 29.67
C ALA A 100 0.87 1.14 29.36
N ARG A 101 1.87 0.25 29.42
CA ARG A 101 3.28 0.52 29.05
C ARG A 101 3.58 -0.02 27.64
N LEU A 102 4.08 0.82 26.73
CA LEU A 102 4.67 0.39 25.45
C LEU A 102 6.19 0.30 25.59
N ARG A 103 6.79 -0.76 25.05
CA ARG A 103 8.21 -0.78 24.72
C ARG A 103 8.28 -0.59 23.21
N ASP A 104 8.52 0.64 22.76
CA ASP A 104 8.95 0.82 21.39
C ASP A 104 10.41 0.32 21.26
N GLY A 105 10.86 0.05 20.05
CA GLY A 105 12.19 -0.49 19.79
C GLY A 105 13.36 0.43 20.17
N SER A 106 13.14 1.57 20.86
CA SER A 106 14.18 2.51 21.29
C SER A 106 14.67 2.30 22.73
N GLY A 107 14.01 1.44 23.53
CA GLY A 107 14.48 1.08 24.88
C GLY A 107 14.21 2.11 25.99
N LEU A 108 13.40 3.14 25.77
CA LEU A 108 12.96 4.09 26.82
C LEU A 108 11.54 3.79 27.31
N ASP A 109 11.35 3.73 28.63
CA ASP A 109 10.08 3.40 29.30
C ASP A 109 9.21 4.65 29.49
N VAL A 110 8.08 4.76 28.78
CA VAL A 110 7.08 5.82 28.99
C VAL A 110 5.70 5.20 29.23
N ALA A 111 5.06 5.57 30.35
CA ALA A 111 3.71 5.11 30.70
C ALA A 111 2.65 6.09 30.19
N PHE A 112 1.54 5.58 29.65
CA PHE A 112 0.42 6.40 29.17
C PHE A 112 -0.92 5.87 29.68
N SER A 113 -1.86 6.81 29.85
CA SER A 113 -3.23 6.55 30.28
C SER A 113 -4.08 6.12 29.09
N VAL A 114 -4.98 5.15 29.26
CA VAL A 114 -5.87 4.65 28.20
C VAL A 114 -7.33 4.74 28.65
N GLN A 115 -8.20 5.28 27.79
CA GLN A 115 -9.64 5.42 28.02
C GLN A 115 -10.47 4.32 27.34
N ALA A 116 -11.71 4.13 27.80
CA ALA A 116 -12.64 3.18 27.19
C ALA A 116 -12.92 3.58 25.72
N GLY A 117 -12.85 2.61 24.81
CA GLY A 117 -12.96 2.85 23.37
C GLY A 117 -11.61 3.01 22.64
N GLU A 118 -10.51 3.25 23.36
CA GLU A 118 -9.18 3.40 22.76
C GLU A 118 -8.54 2.04 22.44
N ARG A 119 -7.73 2.03 21.38
CA ARG A 119 -7.05 0.83 20.89
C ARG A 119 -5.78 0.56 21.68
N LEU A 120 -5.72 -0.60 22.29
CA LEU A 120 -4.55 -1.13 22.98
C LEU A 120 -3.70 -1.97 22.03
N THR A 121 -2.38 -1.84 22.12
CA THR A 121 -1.43 -2.64 21.33
C THR A 121 -0.98 -3.86 22.12
N GLY A 122 -1.02 -5.03 21.48
CA GLY A 122 -0.52 -6.28 22.03
C GLY A 122 0.91 -6.24 22.56
N GLY A 123 1.13 -6.86 23.72
CA GLY A 123 2.44 -6.91 24.40
C GLY A 123 2.68 -5.79 25.41
N SER A 124 1.70 -4.89 25.59
CA SER A 124 1.71 -3.87 26.64
C SER A 124 1.55 -4.47 28.04
N PHE A 125 2.09 -3.80 29.06
CA PHE A 125 1.97 -4.21 30.47
C PHE A 125 0.92 -3.37 31.20
N ASN A 126 0.03 -4.02 31.95
CA ASN A 126 -0.92 -3.35 32.84
C ASN A 126 -0.23 -3.02 34.18
N LEU A 127 -0.08 -1.72 34.47
CA LEU A 127 0.55 -1.23 35.70
C LEU A 127 -0.47 -0.83 36.78
N GLY A 128 -1.76 -0.73 36.41
CA GLY A 128 -2.85 -0.31 37.28
C GLY A 128 -3.79 -1.45 37.67
N ASN A 129 -5.04 -1.12 38.00
CA ASN A 129 -6.07 -2.08 38.40
C ASN A 129 -6.49 -3.01 37.23
N PRO A 130 -7.23 -4.11 37.50
CA PRO A 130 -7.61 -5.06 36.48
C PRO A 130 -8.42 -4.43 35.34
N LEU A 131 -8.00 -4.69 34.10
CA LEU A 131 -8.54 -4.08 32.88
C LEU A 131 -9.40 -5.08 32.11
N VAL A 132 -10.61 -4.68 31.70
CA VAL A 132 -11.46 -5.46 30.78
C VAL A 132 -11.35 -4.90 29.37
N MET A 133 -11.07 -5.75 28.38
CA MET A 133 -10.91 -5.35 26.99
C MET A 133 -11.55 -6.33 26.00
N ARG A 134 -11.89 -5.82 24.82
CA ARG A 134 -12.48 -6.58 23.70
C ARG A 134 -11.44 -6.83 22.61
N VAL A 135 -11.14 -8.08 22.30
CA VAL A 135 -10.11 -8.42 21.29
C VAL A 135 -10.64 -8.13 19.88
N THR A 136 -9.84 -7.44 19.07
CA THR A 136 -10.16 -7.03 17.68
C THR A 136 -9.16 -7.59 16.64
N GLY A 137 -8.09 -8.27 17.07
CA GLY A 137 -7.18 -8.99 16.17
C GLY A 137 -6.22 -9.96 16.88
N ALA A 138 -6.08 -11.18 16.35
CA ALA A 138 -5.32 -12.31 16.92
C ALA A 138 -4.36 -12.96 15.89
N GLY A 139 -3.26 -13.55 16.36
CA GLY A 139 -2.41 -14.47 15.56
C GLY A 139 -1.46 -13.81 14.54
N ASP A 140 -1.36 -14.37 13.33
CA ASP A 140 -0.36 -14.00 12.30
C ASP A 140 -0.44 -12.56 11.78
N ALA A 141 -1.50 -11.83 12.11
CA ALA A 141 -1.63 -10.41 11.82
C ALA A 141 -0.79 -9.51 12.74
N THR A 142 0.06 -10.06 13.64
CA THR A 142 0.82 -9.23 14.58
C THR A 142 2.06 -8.56 13.98
N ARG A 143 2.42 -7.34 14.42
CA ARG A 143 3.73 -6.69 14.13
C ARG A 143 4.90 -7.55 14.60
N LEU A 144 4.75 -8.27 15.71
CA LEU A 144 5.78 -9.21 16.17
C LEU A 144 5.90 -10.40 15.23
N ALA A 145 4.79 -10.98 14.76
CA ALA A 145 4.80 -12.02 13.73
C ALA A 145 5.33 -11.50 12.39
N ALA A 146 5.09 -10.22 12.05
CA ALA A 146 5.69 -9.59 10.87
C ALA A 146 7.22 -9.43 11.02
N ILE A 147 7.70 -9.03 12.20
CA ILE A 147 9.14 -8.94 12.50
C ILE A 147 9.78 -10.34 12.49
N LEU A 148 9.12 -11.34 13.08
CA LEU A 148 9.57 -12.73 13.08
C LEU A 148 9.58 -13.31 11.66
N ARG A 149 8.55 -13.06 10.85
CA ARG A 149 8.51 -13.46 9.42
C ARG A 149 9.62 -12.78 8.61
N LEU A 150 9.90 -11.50 8.86
CA LEU A 150 11.00 -10.80 8.21
C LEU A 150 12.35 -11.41 8.61
N ALA A 151 12.52 -11.81 9.88
CA ALA A 151 13.71 -12.48 10.36
C ALA A 151 13.85 -13.91 9.80
N GLU A 152 12.76 -14.68 9.72
CA GLU A 152 12.73 -16.03 9.15
C GLU A 152 12.98 -16.01 7.64
N ARG A 153 12.43 -15.02 6.92
CA ARG A 153 12.70 -14.80 5.50
C ARG A 153 14.16 -14.45 5.24
N ALA A 154 14.76 -13.62 6.09
CA ALA A 154 16.19 -13.31 6.02
C ALA A 154 17.07 -14.55 6.25
N ALA A 155 16.64 -15.46 7.13
CA ALA A 155 17.36 -16.71 7.41
C ALA A 155 17.23 -17.77 6.30
N GLY A 156 16.16 -17.73 5.49
CA GLY A 156 15.92 -18.67 4.39
C GLY A 156 16.62 -18.32 3.07
N GLU A 157 17.05 -17.07 2.88
CA GLU A 157 17.70 -16.62 1.64
C GLU A 157 19.20 -16.94 1.62
N ARG A 158 19.66 -17.66 0.58
CA ARG A 158 21.10 -17.95 0.38
C ARG A 158 21.84 -16.74 -0.19
N PRO A 159 22.87 -16.21 0.50
CA PRO A 159 23.60 -15.04 0.03
C PRO A 159 24.51 -15.32 -1.18
N ARG A 160 24.82 -14.28 -1.96
CA ARG A 160 25.68 -14.35 -3.15
C ARG A 160 27.08 -14.86 -2.84
N LEU A 161 27.66 -14.45 -1.71
CA LEU A 161 28.95 -14.98 -1.25
C LEU A 161 28.92 -16.51 -1.03
N ALA A 162 27.82 -17.04 -0.47
CA ALA A 162 27.65 -18.49 -0.29
C ALA A 162 27.50 -19.21 -1.65
N GLN A 163 26.79 -18.60 -2.60
CA GLN A 163 26.68 -19.14 -3.97
C GLN A 163 28.02 -19.10 -4.73
N LEU A 164 28.86 -18.09 -4.47
CA LEU A 164 30.20 -17.98 -5.04
C LEU A 164 31.13 -19.04 -4.45
N ALA A 165 31.08 -19.27 -3.14
CA ALA A 165 31.79 -20.35 -2.48
C ALA A 165 31.39 -21.72 -3.03
N ASP A 166 30.09 -21.97 -3.26
CA ASP A 166 29.59 -23.20 -3.88
C ASP A 166 30.11 -23.38 -5.32
N ARG A 167 30.18 -22.29 -6.09
CA ARG A 167 30.72 -22.32 -7.46
C ARG A 167 32.21 -22.65 -7.48
N VAL A 168 32.99 -22.08 -6.56
CA VAL A 168 34.42 -22.40 -6.40
C VAL A 168 34.60 -23.86 -5.96
N ALA A 169 33.77 -24.34 -5.02
CA ALA A 169 33.79 -25.73 -4.58
C ALA A 169 33.55 -26.72 -5.72
N LYS A 170 32.66 -26.40 -6.67
CA LYS A 170 32.43 -27.23 -7.87
C LYS A 170 33.69 -27.38 -8.73
N TYR A 171 34.42 -26.29 -9.00
CA TYR A 171 35.66 -26.36 -9.76
C TYR A 171 36.77 -27.10 -8.99
N PHE A 172 36.86 -26.87 -7.67
CA PHE A 172 37.79 -27.58 -6.81
C PHE A 172 37.56 -29.10 -6.83
N VAL A 173 36.31 -29.55 -6.71
CA VAL A 173 35.95 -30.99 -6.79
C VAL A 173 36.29 -31.57 -8.16
N ALA A 174 36.01 -30.84 -9.25
CA ALA A 174 36.35 -31.29 -10.60
C ALA A 174 37.86 -31.49 -10.78
N VAL A 175 38.67 -30.51 -10.35
CA VAL A 175 40.13 -30.61 -10.39
C VAL A 175 40.65 -31.74 -9.50
N LEU A 176 40.10 -31.89 -8.29
CA LEU A 176 40.44 -32.97 -7.38
C LEU A 176 40.19 -34.35 -7.98
N LEU A 177 39.06 -34.55 -8.69
CA LEU A 177 38.75 -35.81 -9.35
C LEU A 177 39.73 -36.11 -10.50
N VAL A 178 40.15 -35.10 -11.26
CA VAL A 178 41.17 -35.25 -12.30
C VAL A 178 42.52 -35.64 -11.68
N ILE A 179 42.92 -34.99 -10.59
CA ILE A 179 44.16 -35.32 -9.86
C ILE A 179 44.07 -36.74 -9.29
N ALA A 180 42.96 -37.12 -8.67
CA ALA A 180 42.76 -38.45 -8.12
C ALA A 180 42.81 -39.54 -9.21
N ALA A 181 42.21 -39.29 -10.38
CA ALA A 181 42.30 -40.19 -11.52
C ALA A 181 43.75 -40.31 -12.04
N ALA A 182 44.48 -39.20 -12.13
CA ALA A 182 45.89 -39.22 -12.53
C ALA A 182 46.76 -40.00 -11.52
N VAL A 183 46.55 -39.79 -10.22
CA VAL A 183 47.22 -40.53 -9.14
C VAL A 183 46.92 -42.03 -9.24
N ALA A 184 45.66 -42.40 -9.48
CA ALA A 184 45.27 -43.79 -9.64
C ALA A 184 45.96 -44.45 -10.84
N VAL A 185 46.05 -43.77 -11.98
CA VAL A 185 46.72 -44.27 -13.19
C VAL A 185 48.22 -44.43 -12.97
N VAL A 186 48.88 -43.42 -12.39
CA VAL A 186 50.33 -43.44 -12.14
C VAL A 186 50.70 -44.54 -11.14
N TRP A 187 49.98 -44.65 -10.02
CA TRP A 187 50.26 -45.70 -9.03
C TRP A 187 49.93 -47.09 -9.51
N SER A 188 48.92 -47.24 -10.39
CA SER A 188 48.62 -48.54 -11.03
C SER A 188 49.76 -49.02 -11.94
N ALA A 189 50.62 -48.11 -12.42
CA ALA A 189 51.81 -48.45 -13.21
C ALA A 189 53.06 -48.71 -12.33
N ILE A 190 53.17 -48.07 -11.16
CA ILE A 190 54.33 -48.18 -10.26
C ILE A 190 54.16 -49.35 -9.26
N ASP A 191 53.04 -49.35 -8.52
CA ASP A 191 52.72 -50.35 -7.51
C ASP A 191 51.20 -50.51 -7.35
N PRO A 192 50.59 -51.48 -8.07
CA PRO A 192 49.15 -51.70 -8.06
C PRO A 192 48.55 -51.99 -6.67
N ALA A 193 49.35 -52.55 -5.75
CA ALA A 193 48.85 -52.90 -4.41
C ALA A 193 48.51 -51.66 -3.57
N HIS A 194 49.21 -50.54 -3.82
CA HIS A 194 49.03 -49.28 -3.08
C HIS A 194 48.14 -48.26 -3.79
N ALA A 195 47.85 -48.44 -5.08
CA ALA A 195 47.12 -47.47 -5.90
C ALA A 195 45.76 -47.06 -5.32
N LEU A 196 45.00 -48.03 -4.80
CA LEU A 196 43.69 -47.77 -4.18
C LEU A 196 43.83 -46.96 -2.87
N ALA A 197 44.76 -47.35 -1.99
CA ALA A 197 44.96 -46.70 -0.70
C ALA A 197 45.41 -45.25 -0.87
N VAL A 198 46.35 -44.99 -1.79
CA VAL A 198 46.86 -43.63 -2.07
C VAL A 198 45.77 -42.75 -2.70
N THR A 199 44.98 -43.29 -3.64
CA THR A 199 43.89 -42.53 -4.28
C THR A 199 42.81 -42.14 -3.27
N ILE A 200 42.42 -43.06 -2.38
CA ILE A 200 41.45 -42.79 -1.31
C ILE A 200 42.02 -41.74 -0.34
N ALA A 201 43.30 -41.84 0.03
CA ALA A 201 43.93 -40.85 0.92
C ALA A 201 43.86 -39.42 0.34
N VAL A 202 44.11 -39.26 -0.96
CA VAL A 202 43.99 -37.95 -1.66
C VAL A 202 42.55 -37.43 -1.65
N LEU A 203 41.56 -38.28 -1.88
CA LEU A 203 40.15 -37.88 -1.86
C LEU A 203 39.68 -37.48 -0.46
N VAL A 204 40.09 -38.23 0.58
CA VAL A 204 39.68 -38.01 1.96
C VAL A 204 40.31 -36.74 2.54
N VAL A 205 41.62 -36.55 2.35
CA VAL A 205 42.34 -35.38 2.91
C VAL A 205 41.87 -34.06 2.27
N SER A 206 41.32 -34.13 1.05
CA SER A 206 40.94 -32.96 0.28
C SER A 206 39.49 -32.51 0.50
N CYS A 207 38.71 -33.11 1.43
CA CYS A 207 37.34 -32.64 1.68
C CYS A 207 37.34 -31.16 2.12
N PRO A 208 36.69 -30.24 1.37
CA PRO A 208 36.58 -28.84 1.77
C PRO A 208 35.49 -28.62 2.84
N CYS A 209 35.32 -29.56 3.76
CA CYS A 209 34.28 -29.60 4.76
C CYS A 209 34.24 -28.33 5.65
N ALA A 210 35.41 -27.75 5.95
CA ALA A 210 35.52 -26.48 6.69
C ALA A 210 35.13 -25.25 5.86
N LEU A 211 35.39 -25.26 4.54
CA LEU A 211 35.07 -24.15 3.65
C LEU A 211 33.55 -23.96 3.50
N SER A 212 32.79 -25.05 3.44
CA SER A 212 31.32 -25.03 3.36
C SER A 212 30.63 -24.48 4.62
N LEU A 213 31.30 -24.56 5.78
CA LEU A 213 30.78 -24.09 7.07
C LEU A 213 31.21 -22.66 7.41
N ALA A 214 32.32 -22.17 6.83
CA ALA A 214 32.89 -20.88 7.16
C ALA A 214 31.92 -19.70 6.91
N THR A 215 31.29 -19.66 5.72
CA THR A 215 30.38 -18.58 5.32
C THR A 215 29.11 -18.48 6.18
N PRO A 216 28.32 -19.57 6.38
CA PRO A 216 27.12 -19.50 7.22
C PRO A 216 27.45 -19.23 8.70
N ALA A 217 28.57 -19.74 9.22
CA ALA A 217 29.00 -19.45 10.58
C ALA A 217 29.35 -17.96 10.77
N ALA A 218 30.10 -17.37 9.84
CA ALA A 218 30.46 -15.95 9.87
C ALA A 218 29.23 -15.05 9.76
N LEU A 219 28.30 -15.36 8.84
CA LEU A 219 27.07 -14.58 8.66
C LEU A 219 26.13 -14.69 9.86
N GLY A 220 26.01 -15.88 10.46
CA GLY A 220 25.22 -16.09 11.67
C GLY A 220 25.76 -15.27 12.85
N ALA A 221 27.08 -15.27 13.04
CA ALA A 221 27.74 -14.47 14.07
C ALA A 221 27.57 -12.96 13.83
N ALA A 222 27.76 -12.49 12.59
CA ALA A 222 27.58 -11.10 12.20
C ALA A 222 26.13 -10.63 12.40
N SER A 223 25.16 -11.45 12.02
CA SER A 223 23.73 -11.15 12.17
C SER A 223 23.33 -11.08 13.64
N GLY A 224 23.81 -12.00 14.47
CA GLY A 224 23.59 -11.97 15.91
C GLY A 224 24.21 -10.74 16.58
N SER A 225 25.37 -10.28 16.11
CA SER A 225 26.02 -9.06 16.61
C SER A 225 25.26 -7.79 16.23
N LEU A 226 24.86 -7.67 14.96
CA LEU A 226 24.08 -6.52 14.46
C LEU A 226 22.71 -6.42 15.13
N HIS A 227 22.05 -7.56 15.37
CA HIS A 227 20.78 -7.60 16.09
C HIS A 227 20.91 -7.05 17.52
N LYS A 228 21.99 -7.38 18.24
CA LYS A 228 22.27 -6.84 19.57
C LYS A 228 22.49 -5.32 19.57
N GLN A 229 22.82 -4.74 18.41
CA GLN A 229 23.01 -3.30 18.22
C GLN A 229 21.75 -2.61 17.65
N GLY A 230 20.60 -3.31 17.60
CA GLY A 230 19.35 -2.75 17.09
C GLY A 230 19.25 -2.70 15.56
N VAL A 231 20.17 -3.35 14.84
CA VAL A 231 20.17 -3.42 13.38
C VAL A 231 19.51 -4.73 12.94
N LEU A 232 18.35 -4.62 12.28
CA LEU A 232 17.61 -5.78 11.77
C LEU A 232 17.96 -6.05 10.31
N ILE A 233 18.47 -7.24 10.04
CA ILE A 233 18.78 -7.71 8.68
C ILE A 233 17.55 -8.43 8.13
N THR A 234 17.03 -7.94 7.02
CA THR A 234 15.79 -8.45 6.40
C THR A 234 16.04 -9.28 5.13
N ARG A 235 17.29 -9.35 4.64
CA ARG A 235 17.70 -10.09 3.44
C ARG A 235 19.09 -10.69 3.62
N GLY A 236 19.32 -11.88 3.06
CA GLY A 236 20.61 -12.58 3.20
C GLY A 236 21.81 -11.83 2.60
N ASN A 237 21.58 -11.03 1.54
CA ASN A 237 22.63 -10.25 0.86
C ASN A 237 22.92 -8.87 1.51
N ALA A 238 22.17 -8.48 2.55
CA ALA A 238 22.25 -7.11 3.05
C ALA A 238 23.58 -6.81 3.76
N ILE A 239 24.19 -7.78 4.46
CA ILE A 239 25.51 -7.61 5.09
C ILE A 239 26.59 -7.36 4.03
N GLU A 240 26.56 -8.13 2.94
CA GLU A 240 27.49 -7.99 1.82
C GLU A 240 27.29 -6.65 1.09
N GLY A 241 26.03 -6.26 0.86
CA GLY A 241 25.70 -4.96 0.27
C GLY A 241 26.16 -3.79 1.14
N LEU A 242 25.98 -3.88 2.45
CA LEU A 242 26.44 -2.87 3.40
C LEU A 242 27.97 -2.79 3.46
N ALA A 243 28.67 -3.92 3.43
CA ALA A 243 30.13 -3.97 3.44
C ALA A 243 30.76 -3.36 2.18
N ASN A 244 30.08 -3.45 1.04
CA ASN A 244 30.53 -2.90 -0.24
C ASN A 244 29.97 -1.50 -0.54
N ALA A 245 29.12 -0.94 0.33
CA ALA A 245 28.55 0.38 0.11
C ALA A 245 29.63 1.45 0.26
N THR A 246 29.86 2.25 -0.77
CA THR A 246 30.74 3.43 -0.73
C THR A 246 30.02 4.67 -0.24
N ASP A 247 28.74 4.74 -0.55
CA ASP A 247 27.89 5.90 -0.31
C ASP A 247 26.64 5.49 0.46
N ILE A 248 26.32 6.24 1.51
CA ILE A 248 25.11 6.07 2.28
C ILE A 248 24.24 7.30 2.07
N VAL A 249 23.17 7.13 1.30
CA VAL A 249 22.18 8.18 1.06
C VAL A 249 21.05 8.02 2.07
N PHE A 250 20.96 8.98 2.99
CA PHE A 250 19.89 9.01 3.98
C PHE A 250 18.69 9.78 3.44
N ASP A 251 17.50 9.21 3.58
CA ASP A 251 16.29 10.02 3.50
C ASP A 251 16.30 11.03 4.67
N LYS A 252 15.81 12.23 4.43
CA LYS A 252 15.79 13.26 5.48
C LYS A 252 14.68 12.97 6.48
N THR A 253 13.47 12.74 5.99
CA THR A 253 12.26 12.82 6.82
C THR A 253 11.99 11.49 7.52
N GLY A 254 12.07 11.46 8.85
CA GLY A 254 11.84 10.23 9.62
C GLY A 254 13.03 9.27 9.69
N THR A 255 14.16 9.59 9.02
CA THR A 255 15.44 8.87 9.16
C THR A 255 16.50 9.75 9.82
N LEU A 256 16.83 10.91 9.23
CA LEU A 256 17.70 11.91 9.90
C LEU A 256 16.92 12.81 10.87
N THR A 257 15.62 13.00 10.61
CA THR A 257 14.73 13.76 11.49
C THR A 257 13.83 12.82 12.28
N THR A 258 13.34 13.30 13.42
CA THR A 258 12.41 12.56 14.30
C THR A 258 11.03 12.30 13.68
N GLY A 259 10.78 12.74 12.44
CA GLY A 259 9.47 12.67 11.77
C GLY A 259 8.38 13.53 12.43
N GLN A 260 8.72 14.23 13.50
CA GLN A 260 7.84 15.10 14.27
C GLN A 260 8.22 16.55 14.00
N MET A 261 7.24 17.36 13.60
CA MET A 261 7.46 18.79 13.40
C MET A 261 7.54 19.47 14.76
N HIS A 262 8.73 20.00 15.08
CA HIS A 262 8.99 20.76 16.30
C HIS A 262 9.24 22.23 15.93
N LEU A 263 8.59 23.17 16.64
CA LEU A 263 8.88 24.59 16.48
C LEU A 263 10.27 24.88 17.05
N ARG A 264 11.29 24.98 16.19
CA ARG A 264 12.69 25.18 16.60
C ARG A 264 12.99 26.61 16.97
N ASP A 265 12.52 27.56 16.17
CA ASP A 265 12.76 28.98 16.37
C ASP A 265 11.61 29.79 15.75
N ALA A 266 11.32 30.94 16.33
CA ALA A 266 10.26 31.85 15.88
C ALA A 266 10.83 33.26 15.77
N ILE A 267 11.29 33.62 14.59
CA ILE A 267 11.85 34.95 14.32
C ILE A 267 10.71 35.90 13.97
N THR A 268 10.36 36.79 14.89
CA THR A 268 9.32 37.79 14.69
C THR A 268 9.84 38.92 13.81
N LEU A 269 9.35 39.00 12.58
CA LEU A 269 9.64 40.11 11.68
C LEU A 269 8.62 41.24 11.91
N GLY A 270 9.02 42.22 12.74
CA GLY A 270 8.22 43.39 13.11
C GLY A 270 7.75 43.40 14.57
N THR A 271 7.16 44.50 15.02
CA THR A 271 6.56 44.67 16.36
C THR A 271 5.22 43.93 16.48
N LEU A 272 5.21 42.64 16.13
CA LEU A 272 4.06 41.77 16.31
C LEU A 272 4.06 41.25 17.75
N ASP A 273 3.01 41.65 18.45
CA ASP A 273 2.76 41.58 19.89
C ASP A 273 3.08 40.22 20.54
N ARG A 274 3.59 40.25 21.78
CA ARG A 274 3.72 39.07 22.66
C ARG A 274 2.37 38.36 22.67
N ASN A 275 2.33 37.03 22.82
CA ASN A 275 1.05 36.34 22.92
C ASN A 275 0.20 36.96 24.04
N THR A 276 -0.78 37.77 23.65
CA THR A 276 -1.53 38.64 24.55
C THR A 276 -2.40 37.85 25.51
N VAL A 277 -2.84 36.64 25.12
CA VAL A 277 -3.63 35.75 25.99
C VAL A 277 -2.74 35.12 27.06
N LEU A 278 -1.55 34.62 26.67
CA LEU A 278 -0.60 34.08 27.64
C LEU A 278 -0.04 35.17 28.56
N ALA A 279 0.23 36.36 28.02
CA ALA A 279 0.67 37.52 28.79
C ALA A 279 -0.41 38.01 29.76
N TRP A 280 -1.67 37.99 29.34
CA TRP A 280 -2.83 38.29 30.18
C TRP A 280 -2.99 37.26 31.31
N ALA A 281 -2.91 35.96 31.01
CA ALA A 281 -2.96 34.90 32.01
C ALA A 281 -1.79 34.99 33.00
N ALA A 282 -0.58 35.27 32.52
CA ALA A 282 0.59 35.49 33.36
C ALA A 282 0.44 36.71 34.28
N ALA A 283 -0.14 37.81 33.78
CA ALA A 283 -0.39 39.02 34.56
C ALA A 283 -1.40 38.80 35.69
N ARG A 284 -2.33 37.87 35.52
CA ARG A 284 -3.31 37.45 36.52
C ARG A 284 -2.76 36.44 37.54
N GLY A 285 -1.57 35.90 37.30
CA GLY A 285 -0.99 34.84 38.12
C GLY A 285 -1.53 33.44 37.79
N ASP A 286 -2.22 33.29 36.66
CA ASP A 286 -2.86 32.03 36.25
C ASP A 286 -1.87 31.05 35.58
N LEU A 287 -0.57 31.33 35.60
CA LEU A 287 0.45 30.52 34.92
C LEU A 287 1.14 29.57 35.91
N LEU A 288 0.90 28.27 35.75
CA LEU A 288 1.36 27.22 36.67
C LEU A 288 2.66 26.56 36.20
N GLU A 289 2.76 26.24 34.90
CA GLU A 289 3.93 25.60 34.31
C GLU A 289 4.39 26.32 33.04
N LYS A 290 5.71 26.41 32.87
CA LYS A 290 6.30 26.87 31.62
C LYS A 290 6.01 25.89 30.48
N GLY A 291 6.05 26.39 29.25
CA GLY A 291 5.83 25.60 28.05
C GLY A 291 6.68 24.34 27.98
N ASN A 292 6.06 23.18 27.75
CA ASN A 292 6.77 21.92 27.53
C ASN A 292 7.40 21.87 26.12
N SER A 293 8.12 20.79 25.80
CA SER A 293 8.76 20.59 24.49
C SER A 293 7.79 20.62 23.31
N SER A 294 6.51 20.34 23.55
CA SER A 294 5.43 20.42 22.56
C SER A 294 4.72 21.78 22.55
N GLY A 295 5.21 22.78 23.28
CA GLY A 295 4.70 24.15 23.28
C GLY A 295 3.49 24.40 24.18
N TRP A 296 3.04 23.44 25.00
CA TRP A 296 1.90 23.59 25.91
C TRP A 296 2.31 24.16 27.26
N TRP A 297 1.63 25.21 27.68
CA TRP A 297 1.82 25.88 28.96
C TRP A 297 0.78 25.41 29.96
N GLY A 298 1.18 25.19 31.21
CA GLY A 298 0.24 24.90 32.30
C GLY A 298 -0.35 26.21 32.81
N ILE A 299 -1.68 26.31 32.79
CA ILE A 299 -2.42 27.46 33.28
C ILE A 299 -3.53 27.02 34.22
N VAL A 300 -4.03 27.91 35.08
CA VAL A 300 -5.19 27.62 35.93
C VAL A 300 -6.42 27.40 35.04
N CYS A 301 -7.10 26.28 35.26
CA CYS A 301 -8.36 25.95 34.60
C CYS A 301 -9.45 26.91 35.10
N PRO A 302 -10.29 27.49 34.21
CA PRO A 302 -11.43 28.31 34.63
C PRO A 302 -12.37 27.63 35.62
N ASN A 303 -12.45 26.29 35.58
CA ASN A 303 -13.28 25.48 36.46
C ASN A 303 -12.47 24.74 37.55
N SER A 304 -11.29 25.26 37.91
CA SER A 304 -10.39 24.60 38.87
C SER A 304 -10.99 24.33 40.24
N ALA A 305 -12.04 25.05 40.63
CA ALA A 305 -12.73 24.87 41.91
C ALA A 305 -13.50 23.54 41.99
N GLU A 306 -13.90 22.97 40.86
CA GLU A 306 -14.62 21.69 40.79
C GLU A 306 -13.66 20.48 40.68
N HIS A 307 -12.35 20.73 40.66
CA HIS A 307 -11.34 19.68 40.56
C HIS A 307 -11.21 18.93 41.90
N SER A 308 -11.73 17.70 41.93
CA SER A 308 -11.74 16.85 43.12
C SER A 308 -10.36 16.32 43.55
N ASP A 309 -9.35 16.40 42.68
CA ASP A 309 -7.97 15.98 42.93
C ASP A 309 -7.07 17.11 43.45
N GLY A 310 -7.63 18.33 43.61
CA GLY A 310 -6.92 19.51 44.08
C GLY A 310 -5.89 20.08 43.10
N ASN A 311 -5.80 19.57 41.87
CA ASN A 311 -4.88 20.09 40.85
C ASN A 311 -5.59 21.11 39.95
N PRO A 312 -5.32 22.42 40.05
CA PRO A 312 -6.07 23.44 39.30
C PRO A 312 -5.70 23.55 37.82
N MET A 313 -4.84 22.69 37.27
CA MET A 313 -4.18 22.92 35.98
C MET A 313 -4.98 22.49 34.75
N GLY A 314 -5.16 23.43 33.81
CA GLY A 314 -5.41 23.22 32.39
C GLY A 314 -4.16 23.47 31.54
N ARG A 315 -4.23 23.22 30.23
CA ARG A 315 -3.13 23.43 29.27
C ARG A 315 -3.53 24.37 28.14
N TYR A 316 -2.68 25.35 27.86
CA TYR A 316 -2.85 26.32 26.78
C TYR A 316 -1.66 26.32 25.82
N HIS A 317 -1.92 26.34 24.52
CA HIS A 317 -0.89 26.36 23.48
C HIS A 317 -0.84 27.72 22.76
N PRO A 318 0.22 28.52 22.97
CA PRO A 318 0.33 29.87 22.45
C PRO A 318 0.18 30.07 20.94
N VAL A 319 0.63 29.12 20.15
CA VAL A 319 0.81 29.30 18.69
C VAL A 319 -0.51 29.17 17.93
N ASN A 320 -1.34 28.21 18.32
CA ASN A 320 -2.65 27.93 17.71
C ASN A 320 -3.82 28.30 18.64
N ARG A 321 -3.51 28.83 19.83
CA ARG A 321 -4.44 29.23 20.89
C ARG A 321 -5.36 28.09 21.35
N ALA A 322 -4.88 26.86 21.27
CA ALA A 322 -5.62 25.70 21.74
C ALA A 322 -5.61 25.67 23.28
N TYR A 323 -6.71 25.21 23.86
CA TYR A 323 -6.86 24.97 25.29
C TYR A 323 -7.47 23.59 25.53
N CYS A 324 -7.02 22.91 26.58
CA CYS A 324 -7.67 21.72 27.11
C CYS A 324 -7.47 21.59 28.63
N CYS A 325 -8.45 21.00 29.31
CA CYS A 325 -8.31 20.54 30.69
C CYS A 325 -8.36 19.01 30.71
N LEU A 326 -7.59 18.37 31.59
CA LEU A 326 -7.51 16.90 31.68
C LEU A 326 -8.56 16.28 32.61
N HIS A 327 -9.38 17.12 33.25
CA HIS A 327 -10.47 16.72 34.12
C HIS A 327 -11.77 16.50 33.33
N GLU A 328 -12.45 15.39 33.59
CA GLU A 328 -13.61 14.93 32.82
C GLU A 328 -14.80 15.92 32.84
N HIS A 329 -15.08 16.52 34.00
CA HIS A 329 -16.14 17.53 34.13
C HIS A 329 -15.83 18.83 33.38
N CYS A 330 -14.57 19.06 32.98
CA CYS A 330 -14.13 20.20 32.19
C CYS A 330 -14.15 19.96 30.67
N ALA A 331 -14.68 18.83 30.19
CA ALA A 331 -14.70 18.50 28.76
C ALA A 331 -15.43 19.55 27.89
N HIS A 332 -16.34 20.33 28.50
CA HIS A 332 -17.05 21.42 27.84
C HIS A 332 -16.19 22.69 27.64
N LEU A 333 -15.07 22.82 28.35
CA LEU A 333 -14.10 23.92 28.20
C LEU A 333 -13.10 23.63 27.09
N ASP A 334 -13.59 23.66 25.84
CA ASP A 334 -12.73 23.53 24.66
C ASP A 334 -11.99 24.85 24.33
N SER A 335 -11.26 24.87 23.21
CA SER A 335 -10.47 26.05 22.80
C SER A 335 -11.33 27.27 22.46
N VAL A 336 -12.57 27.07 22.00
CA VAL A 336 -13.52 28.15 21.71
C VAL A 336 -14.07 28.71 23.01
N ALA A 337 -14.56 27.82 23.89
CA ALA A 337 -15.14 28.16 25.17
C ALA A 337 -14.12 28.86 26.09
N TYR A 338 -12.87 28.39 26.10
CA TYR A 338 -11.81 29.03 26.85
C TYR A 338 -11.49 30.43 26.34
N LEU A 339 -11.39 30.65 25.02
CA LEU A 339 -11.10 31.98 24.47
C LEU A 339 -12.28 32.96 24.65
N ALA A 340 -13.53 32.45 24.60
CA ALA A 340 -14.71 33.23 24.95
C ALA A 340 -14.71 33.62 26.44
N TRP A 341 -14.36 32.68 27.33
CA TRP A 341 -14.18 32.94 28.75
C TRP A 341 -13.07 33.99 29.00
N VAL A 342 -11.94 33.90 28.29
CA VAL A 342 -10.85 34.90 28.35
C VAL A 342 -11.37 36.28 27.96
N GLU A 343 -12.14 36.41 26.88
CA GLU A 343 -12.75 37.68 26.46
C GLU A 343 -13.70 38.24 27.51
N GLU A 344 -14.58 37.39 28.07
CA GLU A 344 -15.55 37.76 29.11
C GLU A 344 -14.88 38.26 30.40
N HIS A 345 -13.69 37.74 30.72
CA HIS A 345 -12.94 38.08 31.93
C HIS A 345 -11.91 39.20 31.71
N GLY A 346 -12.08 39.99 30.63
CA GLY A 346 -11.27 41.18 30.34
C GLY A 346 -9.96 40.87 29.61
N GLY A 347 -9.83 39.69 29.02
CA GLY A 347 -8.72 39.28 28.17
C GLY A 347 -8.94 39.63 26.69
N PRO A 348 -7.90 39.45 25.86
CA PRO A 348 -7.94 39.87 24.46
C PRO A 348 -8.80 38.93 23.60
N LYS A 349 -9.75 39.51 22.83
CA LYS A 349 -10.59 38.79 21.87
C LYS A 349 -9.75 38.13 20.76
N ARG A 350 -9.75 36.79 20.69
CA ARG A 350 -8.97 36.00 19.72
C ARG A 350 -9.73 34.73 19.28
N SER A 351 -9.54 34.32 18.03
CA SER A 351 -10.01 33.03 17.50
C SER A 351 -8.95 31.93 17.60
N HIS A 352 -9.39 30.68 17.73
CA HIS A 352 -8.54 29.48 17.67
C HIS A 352 -8.17 29.12 16.21
N GLY A 353 -7.05 28.43 15.99
CA GLY A 353 -6.65 27.92 14.67
C GLY A 353 -5.24 28.32 14.22
N LEU A 354 -4.71 27.60 13.22
CA LEU A 354 -3.45 27.95 12.54
C LEU A 354 -3.68 29.17 11.65
N ARG A 355 -2.71 30.10 11.62
CA ARG A 355 -2.82 31.35 10.87
C ARG A 355 -2.53 31.12 9.38
N ASP A 356 -3.56 30.92 8.58
CA ASP A 356 -3.46 30.63 7.13
C ASP A 356 -2.65 31.68 6.33
N GLU A 357 -2.71 32.95 6.76
CA GLU A 357 -1.95 34.06 6.16
C GLU A 357 -0.42 33.89 6.29
N LEU A 358 0.06 33.21 7.34
CA LEU A 358 1.48 32.99 7.58
C LEU A 358 2.04 31.84 6.73
N LEU A 359 1.21 30.85 6.39
CA LEU A 359 1.63 29.72 5.56
C LEU A 359 1.87 30.16 4.11
N ALA A 360 1.00 31.03 3.59
CA ALA A 360 1.11 31.59 2.25
C ALA A 360 2.41 32.40 2.06
N ALA A 361 2.73 33.27 3.02
CA ALA A 361 3.93 34.12 2.95
C ALA A 361 5.25 33.32 3.02
N VAL A 362 5.27 32.21 3.76
CA VAL A 362 6.47 31.36 3.90
C VAL A 362 6.69 30.51 2.64
N MET A 363 5.62 30.01 2.03
CA MET A 363 5.71 29.25 0.77
C MET A 363 6.21 30.14 -0.38
N GLU A 364 5.72 31.38 -0.48
CA GLU A 364 6.12 32.34 -1.51
C GLU A 364 7.62 32.73 -1.38
N ASN A 365 8.10 32.92 -0.14
CA ASN A 365 9.51 33.23 0.11
C ASN A 365 10.44 32.03 -0.12
N THR A 366 9.98 30.79 0.12
CA THR A 366 10.77 29.58 -0.14
C THR A 366 10.89 29.28 -1.64
N LEU A 367 9.81 29.52 -2.39
CA LEU A 367 9.80 29.38 -3.85
C LEU A 367 10.80 30.34 -4.50
N SER A 368 10.93 31.56 -3.97
CA SER A 368 11.83 32.60 -4.49
C SER A 368 13.33 32.27 -4.38
N LYS A 369 13.71 31.24 -3.62
CA LYS A 369 15.11 30.88 -3.32
C LYS A 369 15.62 29.67 -4.09
N LEU A 370 14.76 29.00 -4.85
CA LEU A 370 15.16 27.86 -5.70
C LEU A 370 15.53 28.39 -7.08
N THR A 371 16.83 28.45 -7.41
CA THR A 371 17.33 28.80 -8.74
C THR A 371 18.01 27.58 -9.40
N PRO A 372 17.72 27.25 -10.67
CA PRO A 372 18.32 26.10 -11.36
C PRO A 372 19.84 26.26 -11.54
N THR A 373 20.58 25.14 -11.46
CA THR A 373 22.03 25.10 -11.70
C THR A 373 22.35 24.57 -13.11
N VAL A 374 23.58 24.78 -13.57
CA VAL A 374 24.07 24.36 -14.90
C VAL A 374 24.03 22.83 -15.08
N GLU A 375 24.12 22.05 -13.98
CA GLU A 375 24.05 20.58 -14.00
C GLU A 375 22.61 20.04 -14.03
N TYR A 376 21.62 20.86 -13.67
CA TYR A 376 20.19 20.52 -13.71
C TYR A 376 19.39 21.67 -14.33
N PRO A 377 19.61 21.98 -15.63
CA PRO A 377 18.84 22.99 -16.32
C PRO A 377 17.38 22.55 -16.40
N ASN A 378 16.48 23.49 -16.15
CA ASN A 378 15.05 23.22 -16.08
C ASN A 378 14.42 23.20 -17.49
N ASP A 379 14.97 22.36 -18.37
CA ASP A 379 14.54 22.24 -19.77
C ASP A 379 13.09 21.76 -19.87
N ALA A 380 12.67 20.90 -18.94
CA ALA A 380 11.28 20.48 -18.79
C ALA A 380 10.36 21.65 -18.43
N ALA A 381 10.72 22.54 -17.51
CA ALA A 381 9.91 23.72 -17.23
C ALA A 381 9.93 24.72 -18.38
N THR A 382 10.98 24.76 -19.19
CA THR A 382 11.06 25.65 -20.36
C THR A 382 10.16 25.13 -21.48
N VAL A 383 10.14 23.82 -21.72
CA VAL A 383 9.22 23.16 -22.68
C VAL A 383 7.78 23.15 -22.14
N ILE A 384 7.56 22.90 -20.85
CA ILE A 384 6.23 22.98 -20.22
C ILE A 384 5.72 24.41 -20.23
N ALA A 385 6.55 25.40 -19.90
CA ALA A 385 6.17 26.81 -20.00
C ALA A 385 5.97 27.22 -21.46
N GLU A 386 6.78 26.76 -22.41
CA GLU A 386 6.59 27.07 -23.84
C GLU A 386 5.32 26.43 -24.41
N VAL A 387 4.96 25.22 -23.96
CA VAL A 387 3.70 24.53 -24.30
C VAL A 387 2.51 25.17 -23.58
N GLU A 388 2.59 25.46 -22.28
CA GLU A 388 1.54 26.17 -21.53
C GLU A 388 1.33 27.59 -22.06
N HIS A 389 2.41 28.28 -22.45
CA HIS A 389 2.37 29.64 -23.00
C HIS A 389 1.99 29.67 -24.50
N ARG A 390 2.13 28.55 -25.24
CA ARG A 390 1.57 28.36 -26.60
C ARG A 390 0.11 27.90 -26.59
N GLU A 391 -0.31 27.05 -25.65
CA GLU A 391 -1.62 26.36 -25.67
C GLU A 391 -2.69 27.02 -24.79
N LEU A 392 -2.35 27.76 -23.72
CA LEU A 392 -3.34 28.24 -22.72
C LEU A 392 -3.53 29.77 -22.65
N GLY A 393 -2.73 30.55 -23.38
CA GLY A 393 -2.74 32.02 -23.35
C GLY A 393 -3.47 32.74 -24.49
N ARG A 394 -4.22 32.02 -25.34
CA ARG A 394 -4.92 32.62 -26.51
C ARG A 394 -6.43 32.40 -26.52
N VAL A 395 -7.00 31.84 -25.45
CA VAL A 395 -8.46 31.74 -25.36
C VAL A 395 -9.00 33.09 -24.89
N GLU A 396 -9.40 33.91 -25.85
CA GLU A 396 -10.19 35.12 -25.60
C GLU A 396 -11.43 34.76 -24.78
N MET A 397 -11.92 35.72 -23.98
CA MET A 397 -13.07 35.51 -23.09
C MET A 397 -14.32 35.01 -23.85
N SER A 398 -14.43 35.29 -25.16
CA SER A 398 -15.49 34.77 -26.02
C SER A 398 -15.47 33.25 -26.18
N GLY A 399 -14.29 32.62 -26.18
CA GLY A 399 -14.12 31.17 -26.34
C GLY A 399 -14.30 30.39 -25.04
N TRP A 400 -14.33 31.05 -23.88
CA TRP A 400 -14.43 30.37 -22.58
C TRP A 400 -15.68 29.51 -22.45
N PHE A 401 -16.83 30.07 -22.84
CA PHE A 401 -18.13 29.43 -22.64
C PHE A 401 -18.36 28.24 -23.57
N GLU A 402 -17.57 28.15 -24.65
CA GLU A 402 -17.57 27.01 -25.58
C GLU A 402 -16.56 25.93 -25.18
N ARG A 403 -15.44 26.29 -24.53
CA ARG A 403 -14.36 25.36 -24.12
C ARG A 403 -14.55 24.80 -22.72
N PHE A 404 -15.02 25.59 -21.78
CA PHE A 404 -15.14 25.19 -20.38
C PHE A 404 -16.60 24.89 -20.00
N ALA A 405 -16.78 23.83 -19.23
CA ALA A 405 -18.05 23.50 -18.61
C ALA A 405 -17.92 23.58 -17.09
N TYR A 406 -18.90 24.18 -16.41
CA TYR A 406 -18.90 24.26 -14.95
C TYR A 406 -19.22 22.89 -14.35
N ILE A 407 -18.46 22.44 -13.36
CA ILE A 407 -18.74 21.20 -12.62
C ILE A 407 -19.53 21.58 -11.35
N GLN A 408 -20.65 20.90 -11.10
CA GLN A 408 -21.51 21.22 -9.94
C GLN A 408 -20.99 20.60 -8.64
N ASN A 409 -20.49 19.36 -8.70
CA ASN A 409 -20.04 18.63 -7.53
C ASN A 409 -18.67 19.12 -7.00
N ASP A 410 -17.82 19.60 -7.91
CA ASP A 410 -16.49 20.12 -7.62
C ASP A 410 -16.52 21.61 -8.01
N ASP A 411 -16.13 22.55 -7.14
CA ASP A 411 -16.02 23.98 -7.46
C ASP A 411 -14.88 24.24 -8.47
N ALA A 412 -15.11 23.79 -9.70
CA ALA A 412 -14.13 23.56 -10.74
C ALA A 412 -14.77 23.63 -12.14
N TYR A 413 -13.91 23.66 -13.15
CA TYR A 413 -14.28 23.76 -14.55
C TYR A 413 -13.67 22.58 -15.32
N PHE A 414 -14.47 21.93 -16.15
CA PHE A 414 -13.99 20.90 -17.06
C PHE A 414 -13.56 21.53 -18.39
N ASP A 415 -12.31 21.34 -18.77
CA ASP A 415 -11.79 21.71 -20.08
C ASP A 415 -12.19 20.65 -21.11
N MET A 416 -13.05 21.01 -22.06
CA MET A 416 -13.55 20.09 -23.09
C MET A 416 -12.51 19.74 -24.16
N GLU A 417 -11.45 20.54 -24.30
CA GLU A 417 -10.34 20.27 -25.22
C GLU A 417 -9.30 19.37 -24.55
N ASP A 418 -8.81 19.79 -23.38
CA ASP A 418 -7.73 19.08 -22.66
C ASP A 418 -8.24 17.88 -21.84
N ARG A 419 -9.56 17.72 -21.71
CA ARG A 419 -10.23 16.67 -20.92
C ARG A 419 -9.81 16.64 -19.45
N ARG A 420 -9.47 17.80 -18.89
CA ARG A 420 -8.99 17.94 -17.51
C ARG A 420 -9.90 18.83 -16.68
N GLU A 421 -9.87 18.57 -15.39
CA GLU A 421 -10.51 19.41 -14.39
C GLU A 421 -9.57 20.54 -13.99
N VAL A 422 -10.09 21.75 -13.97
CA VAL A 422 -9.39 22.99 -13.60
C VAL A 422 -10.08 23.58 -12.38
N MET A 423 -9.45 23.47 -11.21
CA MET A 423 -9.97 24.05 -9.97
C MET A 423 -10.16 25.57 -10.12
N ARG A 424 -11.14 26.16 -9.44
CA ARG A 424 -11.42 27.60 -9.49
C ARG A 424 -10.17 28.49 -9.31
N LYS A 425 -9.34 28.17 -8.33
CA LYS A 425 -8.08 28.90 -8.08
C LYS A 425 -7.12 28.84 -9.27
N THR A 426 -7.00 27.67 -9.89
CA THR A 426 -6.18 27.47 -11.09
C THR A 426 -6.75 28.22 -12.29
N PHE A 427 -8.08 28.19 -12.47
CA PHE A 427 -8.77 28.95 -13.52
C PHE A 427 -8.50 30.45 -13.41
N ASN A 428 -8.61 31.00 -12.20
CA ASN A 428 -8.26 32.39 -11.91
C ASN A 428 -6.79 32.71 -12.23
N ALA A 429 -5.87 31.81 -11.86
CA ALA A 429 -4.45 32.00 -12.10
C ALA A 429 -4.12 31.99 -13.61
N LEU A 430 -4.69 31.04 -14.36
CA LEU A 430 -4.49 30.91 -15.81
C LEU A 430 -4.97 32.17 -16.55
N PHE A 431 -6.13 32.68 -16.18
CA PHE A 431 -6.78 33.78 -16.90
C PHE A 431 -6.64 35.15 -16.22
N ARG A 432 -5.71 35.30 -15.28
CA ARG A 432 -5.46 36.57 -14.55
C ARG A 432 -5.15 37.78 -15.44
N HIS A 433 -4.66 37.52 -16.66
CA HIS A 433 -4.27 38.52 -17.64
C HIS A 433 -5.47 39.09 -18.41
N ILE A 434 -6.62 38.39 -18.41
CA ILE A 434 -7.84 38.83 -19.07
C ILE A 434 -8.59 39.81 -18.17
N ASN A 435 -9.06 40.91 -18.75
CA ASN A 435 -9.74 41.97 -18.01
C ASN A 435 -11.23 41.65 -17.82
N CYS A 436 -11.54 40.89 -16.78
CA CYS A 436 -12.90 40.46 -16.45
C CYS A 436 -13.68 41.53 -15.68
N LYS A 437 -14.92 41.81 -16.09
CA LYS A 437 -15.83 42.77 -15.44
C LYS A 437 -17.06 42.06 -14.89
N SER A 438 -17.60 42.56 -13.78
CA SER A 438 -18.84 42.03 -13.22
C SER A 438 -20.07 42.56 -13.96
N ARG A 439 -21.07 41.70 -14.15
CA ARG A 439 -22.40 42.04 -14.63
C ARG A 439 -23.19 42.90 -13.64
N HIS A 440 -22.89 42.80 -12.35
CA HIS A 440 -23.64 43.45 -11.28
C HIS A 440 -23.13 44.85 -10.89
N GLY A 441 -22.20 45.42 -11.67
CA GLY A 441 -21.90 46.87 -11.70
C GLY A 441 -21.19 47.47 -10.48
N LYS A 442 -20.89 46.70 -9.43
CA LYS A 442 -20.30 47.22 -8.18
C LYS A 442 -18.76 47.23 -8.14
N HIS A 443 -18.07 46.46 -8.99
CA HIS A 443 -16.61 46.43 -9.07
C HIS A 443 -16.11 46.49 -10.52
N PRO A 444 -15.08 47.31 -10.84
CA PRO A 444 -14.60 47.50 -12.21
C PRO A 444 -13.80 46.31 -12.76
N LYS A 445 -13.29 45.44 -11.88
CA LYS A 445 -12.54 44.23 -12.24
C LYS A 445 -12.87 43.09 -11.25
N VAL A 446 -13.17 41.91 -11.77
CA VAL A 446 -13.40 40.68 -11.00
C VAL A 446 -12.46 39.58 -11.45
N GLU A 447 -12.39 38.49 -10.68
CA GLU A 447 -11.64 37.30 -11.08
C GLU A 447 -12.29 36.59 -12.27
N ALA A 448 -11.50 35.83 -13.02
CA ALA A 448 -11.95 35.11 -14.22
C ALA A 448 -13.10 34.14 -13.91
N SER A 449 -13.00 33.38 -12.82
CA SER A 449 -14.04 32.44 -12.39
C SER A 449 -15.36 33.13 -12.06
N VAL A 450 -15.32 34.27 -11.37
CA VAL A 450 -16.51 35.07 -11.05
C VAL A 450 -17.18 35.55 -12.32
N SER A 451 -16.41 36.08 -13.27
CA SER A 451 -16.95 36.50 -14.56
C SER A 451 -17.52 35.32 -15.35
N PHE A 452 -16.83 34.18 -15.41
CA PHE A 452 -17.37 32.99 -16.06
C PHE A 452 -18.73 32.61 -15.45
N ASP A 453 -18.85 32.56 -14.13
CA ASP A 453 -20.08 32.15 -13.46
C ASP A 453 -21.25 33.12 -13.63
N GLU A 454 -20.97 34.43 -13.66
CA GLU A 454 -22.00 35.45 -13.89
C GLU A 454 -22.57 35.42 -15.32
N TYR A 455 -21.75 35.05 -16.30
CA TYR A 455 -22.10 35.07 -17.73
C TYR A 455 -22.45 33.70 -18.32
N ARG A 456 -22.12 32.58 -17.65
CA ARG A 456 -22.26 31.22 -18.22
C ARG A 456 -23.66 30.88 -18.72
N GLN A 457 -24.71 31.30 -18.02
CA GLN A 457 -26.09 30.98 -18.42
C GLN A 457 -26.48 31.76 -19.69
N ASP A 458 -26.24 33.07 -19.71
CA ASP A 458 -26.52 33.94 -20.85
C ASP A 458 -25.69 33.57 -22.10
N LYS A 459 -24.47 33.08 -21.88
CA LYS A 459 -23.53 32.68 -22.94
C LYS A 459 -23.63 31.20 -23.33
N GLY A 460 -24.58 30.47 -22.75
CA GLY A 460 -24.84 29.07 -23.10
C GLY A 460 -23.76 28.07 -22.69
N ALA A 461 -22.93 28.41 -21.71
CA ALA A 461 -21.92 27.49 -21.18
C ALA A 461 -22.57 26.28 -20.52
N ARG A 462 -21.94 25.12 -20.69
CA ARG A 462 -22.46 23.84 -20.20
C ARG A 462 -22.23 23.70 -18.70
N ALA A 463 -23.16 23.03 -18.03
CA ALA A 463 -23.02 22.61 -16.64
C ALA A 463 -23.04 21.08 -16.56
N LEU A 464 -22.11 20.52 -15.81
CA LEU A 464 -21.90 19.08 -15.63
C LEU A 464 -22.14 18.72 -14.18
N VAL A 465 -22.66 17.53 -13.93
CA VAL A 465 -22.76 17.02 -12.55
C VAL A 465 -21.36 16.75 -12.00
N GLY A 466 -20.52 16.10 -12.79
CA GLY A 466 -19.19 15.69 -12.42
C GLY A 466 -18.36 15.31 -13.63
N ILE A 467 -17.30 14.57 -13.37
CA ILE A 467 -16.46 13.95 -14.39
C ILE A 467 -16.62 12.43 -14.38
N THR A 468 -16.19 11.81 -15.48
CA THR A 468 -16.08 10.37 -15.60
C THR A 468 -14.86 10.01 -16.44
N TYR A 469 -14.51 8.73 -16.46
CA TYR A 469 -13.57 8.17 -17.40
C TYR A 469 -14.29 7.06 -18.17
N ALA A 470 -14.53 7.31 -19.46
CA ALA A 470 -15.33 6.45 -20.31
C ALA A 470 -14.62 6.26 -21.65
N ALA A 471 -13.81 5.21 -21.75
CA ALA A 471 -13.06 4.92 -22.97
C ALA A 471 -13.98 4.71 -24.17
N GLY A 472 -13.64 5.33 -25.31
CA GLY A 472 -14.40 5.25 -26.55
C GLY A 472 -15.64 6.14 -26.61
N GLU A 473 -15.99 6.85 -25.53
CA GLU A 473 -17.12 7.77 -25.49
C GLU A 473 -16.72 9.21 -25.84
N SER A 474 -17.72 10.05 -26.13
CA SER A 474 -17.51 11.45 -26.50
C SER A 474 -17.00 12.32 -25.33
N VAL A 475 -16.72 13.61 -25.59
CA VAL A 475 -16.34 14.61 -24.58
C VAL A 475 -17.31 14.66 -23.42
N LEU A 476 -18.59 14.54 -23.73
CA LEU A 476 -19.65 14.56 -22.76
C LEU A 476 -20.36 13.22 -22.76
N VAL A 477 -20.50 12.64 -21.58
CA VAL A 477 -21.16 11.36 -21.40
C VAL A 477 -22.48 11.61 -20.70
N ALA A 478 -23.58 11.28 -21.36
CA ALA A 478 -24.91 11.31 -20.77
C ALA A 478 -25.22 9.94 -20.14
N ARG A 479 -25.55 9.93 -18.85
CA ARG A 479 -25.95 8.72 -18.11
C ARG A 479 -27.04 9.07 -17.12
N GLU A 480 -28.15 8.33 -17.15
CA GLU A 480 -29.30 8.54 -16.23
C GLU A 480 -29.85 9.97 -16.25
N GLY A 481 -29.83 10.62 -17.41
CA GLY A 481 -30.28 12.02 -17.57
C GLY A 481 -29.29 13.07 -17.06
N LEU A 482 -28.13 12.66 -16.53
CA LEU A 482 -27.05 13.54 -16.08
C LEU A 482 -25.91 13.58 -17.10
N VAL A 483 -25.19 14.70 -17.18
CA VAL A 483 -24.07 14.89 -18.11
C VAL A 483 -22.76 15.01 -17.34
N TYR A 484 -21.75 14.25 -17.79
CA TYR A 484 -20.43 14.18 -17.17
C TYR A 484 -19.35 14.56 -18.19
N GLY A 485 -18.28 15.21 -17.70
CA GLY A 485 -17.08 15.47 -18.49
C GLY A 485 -16.20 14.23 -18.58
N ASN A 486 -15.94 13.73 -19.78
CA ASN A 486 -15.17 12.53 -19.99
C ASN A 486 -13.66 12.83 -20.09
N ARG A 487 -12.90 12.36 -19.10
CA ARG A 487 -11.44 12.49 -19.04
C ARG A 487 -10.71 11.67 -20.10
N TRP A 488 -11.37 10.65 -20.66
CA TRP A 488 -10.77 9.84 -21.70
C TRP A 488 -10.60 10.64 -22.99
N ARG A 489 -9.40 10.56 -23.57
CA ARG A 489 -9.06 11.09 -24.89
C ARG A 489 -8.46 9.97 -25.71
N ASP A 490 -8.87 9.86 -26.97
CA ASP A 490 -8.20 8.94 -27.86
C ASP A 490 -6.78 9.44 -28.16
N ALA A 491 -5.80 8.62 -27.78
CA ALA A 491 -4.37 8.91 -27.90
C ALA A 491 -3.65 7.86 -28.75
N ARG A 492 -4.41 7.02 -29.48
CA ARG A 492 -3.88 6.05 -30.42
C ARG A 492 -3.11 6.78 -31.53
N PRO A 493 -1.84 6.39 -31.78
CA PRO A 493 -1.09 6.92 -32.92
C PRO A 493 -1.67 6.43 -34.24
N GLU A 494 -1.43 7.18 -35.31
CA GLU A 494 -1.77 6.75 -36.67
C GLU A 494 -1.03 5.44 -37.03
N PRO A 495 -1.77 4.36 -37.38
CA PRO A 495 -1.16 3.10 -37.78
C PRO A 495 -0.50 3.22 -39.16
N VAL A 496 0.65 2.54 -39.35
CA VAL A 496 1.34 2.48 -40.65
C VAL A 496 1.58 1.04 -41.02
N ALA A 497 0.90 0.54 -42.06
CA ALA A 497 1.05 -0.84 -42.52
C ALA A 497 2.49 -1.11 -42.99
N ALA A 498 3.11 -2.15 -42.44
CA ALA A 498 4.44 -2.62 -42.79
C ALA A 498 4.63 -4.08 -42.36
N ASP A 499 5.77 -4.68 -42.71
CA ASP A 499 6.10 -6.05 -42.33
C ASP A 499 6.23 -6.19 -40.80
N VAL A 500 5.42 -7.07 -40.20
CA VAL A 500 5.42 -7.39 -38.76
C VAL A 500 6.02 -8.77 -38.44
N SER A 501 6.65 -9.43 -39.42
CA SER A 501 7.17 -10.80 -39.27
C SER A 501 8.18 -10.95 -38.12
N ALA A 502 8.96 -9.90 -37.82
CA ALA A 502 9.87 -9.92 -36.67
C ALA A 502 9.12 -10.04 -35.34
N TRP A 503 8.04 -9.28 -35.17
CA TRP A 503 7.20 -9.35 -33.98
C TRP A 503 6.43 -10.67 -33.91
N LEU A 504 5.82 -11.11 -35.02
CA LEU A 504 5.06 -12.36 -35.05
C LEU A 504 5.92 -13.58 -34.72
N ARG A 505 7.18 -13.63 -35.17
CA ARG A 505 8.14 -14.67 -34.75
C ARG A 505 8.43 -14.64 -33.26
N HIS A 506 8.53 -13.45 -32.66
CA HIS A 506 8.69 -13.32 -31.21
C HIS A 506 7.41 -13.74 -30.47
N VAL A 507 6.23 -13.41 -31.00
CA VAL A 507 4.94 -13.89 -30.47
C VAL A 507 4.86 -15.41 -30.51
N GLU A 508 5.21 -16.04 -31.64
CA GLU A 508 5.26 -17.50 -31.79
C GLU A 508 6.26 -18.16 -30.84
N ARG A 509 7.45 -17.56 -30.68
CA ARG A 509 8.44 -18.01 -29.69
C ARG A 509 7.90 -17.96 -28.26
N MET A 510 7.13 -16.92 -27.93
CA MET A 510 6.60 -16.73 -26.59
C MET A 510 5.36 -17.58 -26.32
N VAL A 511 4.50 -17.75 -27.32
CA VAL A 511 3.22 -18.48 -27.29
C VAL A 511 3.18 -19.43 -28.48
N PRO A 512 3.83 -20.61 -28.38
CA PRO A 512 3.97 -21.54 -29.50
C PRO A 512 2.65 -22.23 -29.85
N ILE A 513 1.75 -22.40 -28.88
CA ILE A 513 0.44 -23.04 -29.05
C ILE A 513 -0.47 -22.10 -29.85
N GLU A 514 -0.96 -22.59 -31.00
CA GLU A 514 -1.68 -21.77 -31.98
C GLU A 514 -2.97 -21.15 -31.41
N PHE A 515 -3.84 -21.94 -30.78
CA PHE A 515 -5.11 -21.40 -30.25
C PHE A 515 -4.87 -20.36 -29.15
N GLU A 516 -3.82 -20.52 -28.34
CA GLU A 516 -3.44 -19.57 -27.30
C GLU A 516 -2.96 -18.25 -27.91
N ARG A 517 -2.13 -18.36 -28.95
CA ARG A 517 -1.62 -17.22 -29.71
C ARG A 517 -2.73 -16.47 -30.43
N GLU A 518 -3.65 -17.17 -31.09
CA GLU A 518 -4.78 -16.56 -31.78
C GLU A 518 -5.71 -15.84 -30.80
N HIS A 519 -6.01 -16.43 -29.63
CA HIS A 519 -6.81 -15.77 -28.60
C HIS A 519 -6.12 -14.52 -28.03
N LEU A 520 -4.80 -14.59 -27.76
CA LEU A 520 -3.99 -13.45 -27.36
C LEU A 520 -4.09 -12.32 -28.41
N LEU A 521 -3.80 -12.61 -29.68
CA LEU A 521 -3.81 -11.62 -30.75
C LEU A 521 -5.20 -11.01 -30.98
N ASN A 522 -6.27 -11.81 -30.86
CA ASN A 522 -7.65 -11.32 -30.94
C ASN A 522 -8.00 -10.37 -29.80
N ALA A 523 -7.62 -10.70 -28.56
CA ALA A 523 -7.86 -9.83 -27.41
C ALA A 523 -7.12 -8.49 -27.55
N LEU A 524 -5.86 -8.51 -28.00
CA LEU A 524 -5.08 -7.29 -28.25
C LEU A 524 -5.70 -6.44 -29.37
N ALA A 525 -6.03 -7.06 -30.50
CA ALA A 525 -6.64 -6.38 -31.64
C ALA A 525 -8.01 -5.79 -31.30
N HIS A 526 -8.87 -6.54 -30.62
CA HIS A 526 -10.19 -6.08 -30.20
C HIS A 526 -10.10 -4.86 -29.29
N LYS A 527 -9.14 -4.83 -28.34
CA LYS A 527 -8.99 -3.66 -27.47
C LYS A 527 -8.45 -2.42 -28.20
N VAL A 528 -7.59 -2.61 -29.20
CA VAL A 528 -7.10 -1.52 -30.07
C VAL A 528 -8.27 -0.95 -30.90
N GLN A 529 -9.10 -1.81 -31.49
CA GLN A 529 -10.21 -1.41 -32.39
C GLN A 529 -11.42 -0.84 -31.64
N PHE A 530 -11.75 -1.37 -30.46
CA PHE A 530 -12.98 -1.03 -29.74
C PHE A 530 -12.71 -0.55 -28.30
N PRO A 531 -12.26 0.71 -28.11
CA PRO A 531 -11.98 1.28 -26.77
C PRO A 531 -13.16 1.19 -25.80
N SER A 532 -14.39 1.33 -26.32
CA SER A 532 -15.63 1.26 -25.54
C SER A 532 -16.08 -0.16 -25.20
N HIS A 533 -15.46 -1.19 -25.77
CA HIS A 533 -15.80 -2.57 -25.43
C HIS A 533 -15.03 -3.03 -24.19
N LYS A 534 -15.74 -3.72 -23.30
CA LYS A 534 -15.14 -4.40 -22.15
C LYS A 534 -14.78 -5.83 -22.57
N ILE A 535 -13.55 -6.23 -22.29
CA ILE A 535 -13.12 -7.64 -22.33
C ILE A 535 -13.26 -8.18 -20.91
N ASN A 536 -14.07 -9.23 -20.70
CA ASN A 536 -14.41 -9.77 -19.37
C ASN A 536 -13.39 -10.76 -18.81
N HIS A 537 -12.18 -10.75 -19.38
CA HIS A 537 -11.04 -11.50 -18.87
C HIS A 537 -9.74 -10.69 -18.99
N ALA A 538 -8.82 -10.98 -18.08
CA ALA A 538 -7.45 -10.47 -18.05
C ALA A 538 -6.51 -11.46 -18.74
N ILE A 539 -5.36 -10.96 -19.17
CA ILE A 539 -4.25 -11.78 -19.65
C ILE A 539 -3.17 -11.81 -18.58
N LEU A 540 -2.72 -13.01 -18.21
CA LEU A 540 -1.51 -13.22 -17.41
C LEU A 540 -0.47 -13.94 -18.25
N LEU A 541 0.64 -13.27 -18.59
CA LEU A 541 1.77 -13.90 -19.25
C LEU A 541 2.90 -14.16 -18.24
N GLY A 542 3.02 -15.43 -17.85
CA GLY A 542 4.15 -15.95 -17.09
C GLY A 542 5.30 -16.41 -17.98
N GLY A 543 6.50 -16.49 -17.43
CA GLY A 543 7.64 -17.12 -18.11
C GLY A 543 8.97 -16.77 -17.47
N ASN A 544 10.06 -17.30 -18.02
CA ASN A 544 11.40 -17.08 -17.48
C ASN A 544 11.83 -15.61 -17.45
N HIS A 545 12.74 -15.27 -16.53
CA HIS A 545 13.29 -13.91 -16.46
C HIS A 545 14.06 -13.56 -17.74
N GLY A 546 13.78 -12.39 -18.30
CA GLY A 546 14.41 -11.92 -19.54
C GLY A 546 13.97 -12.66 -20.81
N SER A 547 12.86 -13.41 -20.78
CA SER A 547 12.36 -14.12 -21.96
C SER A 547 11.82 -13.20 -23.08
N GLY A 548 11.52 -11.93 -22.74
CA GLY A 548 11.02 -10.93 -23.69
C GLY A 548 9.51 -10.65 -23.58
N LYS A 549 8.89 -10.89 -22.41
CA LYS A 549 7.47 -10.59 -22.14
C LYS A 549 7.12 -9.13 -22.43
N ASP A 550 7.88 -8.20 -21.83
CA ASP A 550 7.66 -6.76 -22.01
C ASP A 550 7.90 -6.34 -23.47
N THR A 551 8.89 -6.95 -24.13
CA THR A 551 9.22 -6.71 -25.53
C THR A 551 8.10 -7.17 -26.49
N LEU A 552 7.31 -8.18 -26.12
CA LEU A 552 6.15 -8.63 -26.88
C LEU A 552 5.01 -7.62 -26.80
N PHE A 553 4.72 -7.09 -25.60
CA PHE A 553 3.59 -6.20 -25.35
C PHE A 553 3.89 -4.72 -25.57
N ALA A 554 5.15 -4.31 -25.67
CA ALA A 554 5.52 -2.91 -25.89
C ALA A 554 4.75 -2.26 -27.07
N PRO A 555 4.60 -2.91 -28.24
CA PRO A 555 3.83 -2.32 -29.33
C PRO A 555 2.33 -2.24 -29.09
N PHE A 556 1.76 -3.13 -28.27
CA PHE A 556 0.36 -3.04 -27.88
C PHE A 556 0.11 -1.82 -27.00
N PHE A 557 0.93 -1.59 -25.96
CA PHE A 557 0.80 -0.38 -25.13
C PHE A 557 1.02 0.90 -25.93
N TRP A 558 1.96 0.88 -26.88
CA TRP A 558 2.16 1.99 -27.81
C TRP A 558 0.95 2.20 -28.73
N ALA A 559 0.31 1.14 -29.22
CA ALA A 559 -0.88 1.24 -30.07
C ALA A 559 -2.07 1.88 -29.33
N ILE A 560 -2.15 1.77 -28.01
CA ILE A 560 -3.21 2.39 -27.19
C ILE A 560 -2.93 3.87 -26.90
N GLY A 561 -1.68 4.20 -26.54
CA GLY A 561 -1.36 5.50 -25.93
C GLY A 561 -0.16 6.25 -26.49
N GLY A 562 0.43 5.74 -27.58
CA GLY A 562 1.67 6.25 -28.16
C GLY A 562 2.87 6.16 -27.22
N LYS A 563 3.87 7.01 -27.46
CA LYS A 563 5.11 7.04 -26.66
C LYS A 563 4.86 7.39 -25.19
N ALA A 564 3.85 8.21 -24.91
CA ALA A 564 3.47 8.57 -23.55
C ALA A 564 2.70 7.47 -22.82
N LYS A 565 2.27 6.41 -23.54
CA LYS A 565 1.36 5.37 -23.03
C LYS A 565 0.10 5.98 -22.38
N ALA A 566 -0.45 7.03 -23.00
CA ALA A 566 -1.70 7.63 -22.57
C ALA A 566 -2.80 6.54 -22.51
N ASN A 567 -3.68 6.60 -21.51
CA ASN A 567 -4.69 5.58 -21.23
C ASN A 567 -4.15 4.20 -20.78
N CYS A 568 -2.84 4.04 -20.56
CA CYS A 568 -2.28 2.86 -19.89
C CYS A 568 -1.84 3.20 -18.46
N SER A 569 -2.19 2.36 -17.50
CA SER A 569 -1.73 2.50 -16.11
C SER A 569 -0.76 1.38 -15.76
N LEU A 570 0.44 1.74 -15.32
CA LEU A 570 1.41 0.79 -14.77
C LEU A 570 1.20 0.65 -13.27
N VAL A 571 0.78 -0.54 -12.84
CA VAL A 571 0.47 -0.85 -11.45
C VAL A 571 1.55 -1.74 -10.88
N LYS A 572 2.21 -1.27 -9.83
CA LYS A 572 3.14 -2.09 -9.05
C LYS A 572 2.36 -2.87 -8.00
N ASN A 573 2.97 -3.92 -7.48
CA ASN A 573 2.32 -4.81 -6.52
C ASN A 573 1.87 -4.08 -5.22
N GLU A 574 2.57 -3.00 -4.84
CA GLU A 574 2.22 -2.14 -3.69
C GLU A 574 0.99 -1.26 -3.95
N ASP A 575 0.75 -0.89 -5.21
CA ASP A 575 -0.35 -0.01 -5.62
C ASP A 575 -1.69 -0.76 -5.71
N LEU A 576 -1.67 -2.10 -5.81
CA LEU A 576 -2.88 -2.93 -5.91
C LEU A 576 -3.79 -2.81 -4.68
N ASN A 577 -3.22 -2.49 -3.51
CA ASN A 577 -3.97 -2.28 -2.26
C ASN A 577 -4.17 -0.79 -1.93
N SER A 578 -3.85 0.11 -2.87
CA SER A 578 -4.05 1.55 -2.67
C SER A 578 -5.54 1.86 -2.51
N GLN A 579 -5.87 2.68 -1.50
CA GLN A 579 -7.22 3.25 -1.37
C GLN A 579 -7.55 4.25 -2.49
N TRP A 580 -6.52 4.77 -3.17
CA TRP A 580 -6.65 5.74 -4.26
C TRP A 580 -6.82 5.03 -5.60
N GLY A 581 -7.86 5.40 -6.34
CA GLY A 581 -8.28 4.74 -7.57
C GLY A 581 -7.62 5.23 -8.85
N TYR A 582 -6.50 5.97 -8.78
CA TYR A 582 -5.86 6.57 -9.96
C TYR A 582 -5.54 5.56 -11.06
N ALA A 583 -5.16 4.34 -10.67
CA ALA A 583 -4.87 3.27 -11.62
C ALA A 583 -6.08 2.81 -12.44
N LEU A 584 -7.30 3.11 -11.99
CA LEU A 584 -8.55 2.76 -12.66
C LEU A 584 -8.90 3.76 -13.77
N GLU A 585 -8.23 4.92 -13.84
CA GLU A 585 -8.35 5.89 -14.94
C GLU A 585 -7.53 5.43 -16.17
N CYS A 586 -7.79 4.22 -16.66
CA CYS A 586 -7.08 3.67 -17.82
C CYS A 586 -7.98 2.81 -18.72
N GLU A 587 -7.57 2.68 -19.98
CA GLU A 587 -8.08 1.65 -20.90
C GLU A 587 -7.42 0.30 -20.66
N VAL A 588 -6.12 0.32 -20.37
CA VAL A 588 -5.31 -0.88 -20.16
C VAL A 588 -4.53 -0.74 -18.87
N MET A 589 -4.68 -1.72 -17.98
CA MET A 589 -3.92 -1.81 -16.74
C MET A 589 -2.80 -2.84 -16.90
N GLU A 590 -1.57 -2.38 -16.80
CA GLU A 590 -0.35 -3.18 -16.84
C GLU A 590 0.08 -3.53 -15.40
N ILE A 591 0.04 -4.80 -15.02
CA ILE A 591 0.60 -5.29 -13.76
C ILE A 591 1.95 -5.93 -14.07
N ALA A 592 3.03 -5.15 -13.92
CA ALA A 592 4.37 -5.56 -14.38
C ALA A 592 4.98 -6.77 -13.64
N GLU A 593 4.62 -6.97 -12.38
CA GLU A 593 5.10 -8.13 -11.62
C GLU A 593 4.01 -8.61 -10.65
N LEU A 594 3.15 -9.48 -11.15
CA LEU A 594 2.15 -10.18 -10.35
C LEU A 594 2.85 -11.31 -9.58
N ARG A 595 3.07 -11.11 -8.29
CA ARG A 595 3.63 -12.13 -7.39
C ARG A 595 3.09 -11.94 -5.98
N GLN A 596 2.79 -13.03 -5.29
CA GLN A 596 2.38 -13.00 -3.89
C GLN A 596 2.89 -14.26 -3.22
N ALA A 597 3.65 -14.09 -2.14
CA ALA A 597 4.37 -15.19 -1.49
C ALA A 597 3.42 -16.17 -0.78
N GLU A 598 2.33 -15.66 -0.20
CA GLU A 598 1.39 -16.47 0.58
C GLU A 598 0.10 -16.76 -0.22
N ALA A 599 -0.48 -17.95 -0.02
CA ALA A 599 -1.76 -18.32 -0.63
C ALA A 599 -2.92 -17.39 -0.23
N LYS A 600 -2.90 -16.88 1.00
CA LYS A 600 -3.90 -15.92 1.48
C LYS A 600 -3.84 -14.60 0.71
N ASP A 601 -2.64 -14.07 0.49
CA ASP A 601 -2.42 -12.82 -0.23
C ASP A 601 -2.78 -12.96 -1.71
N ARG A 602 -2.48 -14.12 -2.33
CA ARG A 602 -2.93 -14.46 -3.68
C ARG A 602 -4.46 -14.40 -3.81
N ARG A 603 -5.20 -14.92 -2.82
CA ARG A 603 -6.68 -14.86 -2.80
C ARG A 603 -7.22 -13.45 -2.54
N ALA A 604 -6.58 -12.68 -1.66
CA ALA A 604 -6.98 -11.30 -1.40
C ALA A 604 -6.79 -10.42 -2.65
N LEU A 605 -5.68 -10.61 -3.35
CA LEU A 605 -5.41 -9.95 -4.62
C LEU A 605 -6.44 -10.34 -5.70
N GLU A 606 -6.75 -11.63 -5.80
CA GLU A 606 -7.78 -12.12 -6.72
C GLU A 606 -9.14 -11.47 -6.46
N ASN A 607 -9.57 -11.38 -5.19
CA ASN A 607 -10.79 -10.68 -4.78
C ASN A 607 -10.80 -9.19 -5.19
N THR A 608 -9.66 -8.52 -5.10
CA THR A 608 -9.52 -7.10 -5.46
C THR A 608 -9.62 -6.89 -6.96
N LEU A 609 -9.08 -7.83 -7.75
CA LEU A 609 -9.08 -7.75 -9.21
C LEU A 609 -10.42 -8.18 -9.84
N LYS A 610 -11.25 -9.00 -9.17
CA LYS A 610 -12.57 -9.45 -9.73
C LYS A 610 -13.41 -8.33 -10.34
N PRO A 611 -13.74 -7.25 -9.61
CA PRO A 611 -14.61 -6.20 -10.13
C PRO A 611 -13.92 -5.37 -11.24
N ILE A 612 -12.60 -5.34 -11.27
CA ILE A 612 -11.83 -4.63 -12.30
C ILE A 612 -11.82 -5.44 -13.60
N ILE A 613 -11.62 -6.76 -13.51
CA ILE A 613 -11.45 -7.62 -14.69
C ILE A 613 -12.76 -7.87 -15.42
N ALA A 614 -13.84 -8.16 -14.70
CA ALA A 614 -15.11 -8.53 -15.33
C ALA A 614 -16.24 -7.59 -14.90
N ALA A 615 -17.15 -7.33 -15.82
CA ALA A 615 -18.44 -6.71 -15.54
C ALA A 615 -19.50 -7.80 -15.22
N PRO A 616 -20.43 -7.57 -14.28
CA PRO A 616 -20.54 -6.39 -13.40
C PRO A 616 -19.45 -6.36 -12.28
N PRO A 617 -19.11 -5.18 -11.74
CA PRO A 617 -19.80 -3.89 -11.91
C PRO A 617 -19.44 -3.16 -13.21
N GLU A 618 -20.42 -2.42 -13.76
CA GLU A 618 -20.22 -1.55 -14.92
C GLU A 618 -19.46 -0.27 -14.59
N LEU A 619 -19.45 0.11 -13.31
CA LEU A 619 -18.82 1.33 -12.81
C LEU A 619 -17.76 1.00 -11.77
N LEU A 620 -16.62 1.68 -11.86
CA LEU A 620 -15.54 1.63 -10.89
C LEU A 620 -15.42 2.98 -10.18
N MET A 621 -15.40 2.95 -8.86
CA MET A 621 -15.24 4.17 -8.07
C MET A 621 -13.76 4.58 -8.03
N VAL A 622 -13.48 5.80 -8.50
CA VAL A 622 -12.14 6.39 -8.52
C VAL A 622 -12.01 7.33 -7.34
N ASN A 623 -11.30 6.87 -6.30
CA ASN A 623 -10.98 7.69 -5.14
C ASN A 623 -9.77 8.58 -5.42
N ARG A 624 -9.93 9.89 -5.19
CA ARG A 624 -8.87 10.89 -5.42
C ARG A 624 -8.54 11.59 -4.11
N LYS A 625 -7.24 11.83 -3.88
CA LYS A 625 -6.76 12.52 -2.69
C LYS A 625 -7.16 13.99 -2.72
N GLY A 626 -8.02 14.39 -1.79
CA GLY A 626 -8.44 15.79 -1.62
C GLY A 626 -9.39 16.32 -2.71
N LEU A 627 -10.00 15.44 -3.50
CA LEU A 627 -10.98 15.76 -4.54
C LEU A 627 -12.20 14.85 -4.40
N HIS A 628 -13.35 15.23 -4.97
CA HIS A 628 -14.52 14.37 -4.91
C HIS A 628 -14.30 13.05 -5.68
N PRO A 629 -14.68 11.89 -5.13
CA PRO A 629 -14.63 10.63 -5.86
C PRO A 629 -15.65 10.64 -7.00
N TYR A 630 -15.37 9.91 -8.06
CA TYR A 630 -16.30 9.78 -9.20
C TYR A 630 -16.33 8.35 -9.74
N TYR A 631 -17.35 8.04 -10.55
CA TYR A 631 -17.50 6.73 -11.17
C TYR A 631 -16.97 6.72 -12.60
N ALA A 632 -15.97 5.89 -12.87
CA ALA A 632 -15.48 5.57 -14.20
C ALA A 632 -16.29 4.39 -14.79
N LEU A 633 -16.49 4.35 -16.11
CA LEU A 633 -17.01 3.17 -16.78
C LEU A 633 -15.94 2.08 -16.79
N ASN A 634 -16.31 0.87 -16.40
CA ASN A 634 -15.41 -0.27 -16.38
C ASN A 634 -15.09 -0.72 -17.81
N ARG A 635 -14.08 -0.10 -18.41
CA ARG A 635 -13.51 -0.43 -19.73
C ARG A 635 -12.07 -0.93 -19.65
N VAL A 636 -11.57 -1.13 -18.42
CA VAL A 636 -10.19 -1.54 -18.12
C VAL A 636 -9.94 -2.94 -18.67
N PHE A 637 -8.89 -3.10 -19.47
CA PHE A 637 -8.37 -4.41 -19.86
C PHE A 637 -7.07 -4.68 -19.08
N VAL A 638 -7.05 -5.76 -18.30
CA VAL A 638 -5.92 -6.07 -17.42
C VAL A 638 -4.94 -6.99 -18.13
N VAL A 639 -3.68 -6.57 -18.19
CA VAL A 639 -2.55 -7.35 -18.68
C VAL A 639 -1.53 -7.45 -17.54
N ALA A 640 -1.22 -8.67 -17.12
CA ALA A 640 -0.32 -8.95 -16.03
C ALA A 640 0.86 -9.82 -16.48
N PHE A 641 2.01 -9.60 -15.86
CA PHE A 641 3.23 -10.36 -16.11
C PHE A 641 3.73 -11.01 -14.83
N SER A 642 4.33 -12.20 -14.94
CA SER A 642 4.96 -12.86 -13.80
C SER A 642 6.17 -13.69 -14.19
N ASN A 643 7.03 -13.93 -13.21
CA ASN A 643 8.10 -14.93 -13.28
C ASN A 643 7.79 -16.16 -12.40
N GLU A 644 6.63 -16.19 -11.75
CA GLU A 644 6.20 -17.29 -10.88
C GLU A 644 5.11 -18.11 -11.56
N ARG A 645 5.25 -19.45 -11.58
CA ARG A 645 4.25 -20.35 -12.15
C ARG A 645 2.90 -20.27 -11.45
N VAL A 646 2.87 -19.87 -10.18
CA VAL A 646 1.65 -19.74 -9.37
C VAL A 646 1.53 -18.33 -8.79
N ALA A 647 1.47 -17.34 -9.68
CA ALA A 647 1.41 -15.92 -9.36
C ALA A 647 0.16 -15.49 -8.57
N ILE A 648 -0.97 -16.15 -8.82
CA ILE A 648 -2.26 -15.87 -8.19
C ILE A 648 -3.01 -17.19 -7.95
N SER A 649 -3.96 -17.20 -7.02
CA SER A 649 -4.79 -18.37 -6.71
C SER A 649 -6.11 -18.24 -7.44
N LEU A 650 -6.40 -19.17 -8.35
CA LEU A 650 -7.63 -19.18 -9.15
C LEU A 650 -8.57 -20.30 -8.68
N PRO A 651 -9.87 -20.04 -8.53
CA PRO A 651 -10.86 -21.10 -8.33
C PRO A 651 -11.04 -21.95 -9.60
N SER A 652 -11.58 -23.16 -9.46
CA SER A 652 -11.83 -24.08 -10.58
C SER A 652 -12.72 -23.49 -11.68
N GLU A 653 -13.74 -22.75 -11.27
CA GLU A 653 -14.72 -22.11 -12.16
C GLU A 653 -14.28 -20.71 -12.63
N ASP A 654 -12.98 -20.37 -12.55
CA ASP A 654 -12.53 -19.04 -12.97
C ASP A 654 -12.72 -18.83 -14.47
N ARG A 655 -13.49 -17.79 -14.82
CA ARG A 655 -13.72 -17.35 -16.19
C ARG A 655 -13.04 -16.02 -16.55
N ARG A 656 -12.18 -15.50 -15.66
CA ARG A 656 -11.67 -14.12 -15.73
C ARG A 656 -10.20 -14.05 -16.09
N TRP A 657 -9.45 -15.14 -15.99
CA TRP A 657 -8.05 -15.16 -16.36
C TRP A 657 -7.81 -16.03 -17.58
N PHE A 658 -7.13 -15.46 -18.56
CA PHE A 658 -6.43 -16.18 -19.61
C PHE A 658 -4.95 -16.23 -19.20
N VAL A 659 -4.45 -17.42 -18.86
CA VAL A 659 -3.11 -17.59 -18.29
C VAL A 659 -2.22 -18.25 -19.34
N LEU A 660 -1.09 -17.64 -19.63
CA LEU A 660 -0.08 -18.15 -20.54
C LEU A 660 1.21 -18.38 -19.77
N TRP A 661 1.92 -19.46 -20.11
CA TRP A 661 3.27 -19.69 -19.62
C TRP A 661 4.23 -19.87 -20.79
N SER A 662 5.20 -18.96 -20.90
CA SER A 662 6.24 -19.05 -21.90
C SER A 662 7.44 -19.83 -21.39
N GLU A 663 7.73 -20.96 -22.03
CA GLU A 663 8.96 -21.74 -21.81
C GLU A 663 10.19 -21.15 -22.50
N ALA A 664 10.03 -20.03 -23.22
CA ALA A 664 11.12 -19.37 -23.90
C ALA A 664 12.26 -19.02 -22.91
N GLY A 665 13.49 -19.36 -23.29
CA GLY A 665 14.68 -18.94 -22.56
C GLY A 665 14.91 -17.43 -22.63
N LYS A 666 16.00 -16.95 -22.02
CA LYS A 666 16.39 -15.54 -22.13
C LYS A 666 16.49 -15.14 -23.61
N LEU A 667 15.88 -14.01 -23.97
CA LEU A 667 15.98 -13.46 -25.32
C LEU A 667 17.46 -13.09 -25.57
N PRO A 668 18.10 -13.61 -26.64
CA PRO A 668 19.47 -13.26 -26.96
C PRO A 668 19.62 -11.75 -27.17
N GLU A 669 20.72 -11.17 -26.67
CA GLU A 669 20.91 -9.72 -26.67
C GLU A 669 20.89 -9.13 -28.10
N ALA A 670 21.53 -9.81 -29.06
CA ALA A 670 21.52 -9.38 -30.46
C ALA A 670 20.11 -9.36 -31.06
N GLU A 671 19.27 -10.35 -30.73
CA GLU A 671 17.87 -10.40 -31.18
C GLU A 671 17.03 -9.32 -30.50
N ALA A 672 17.23 -9.11 -29.20
CA ALA A 672 16.56 -8.04 -28.46
C ALA A 672 16.89 -6.67 -29.06
N VAL A 673 18.17 -6.38 -29.28
CA VAL A 673 18.64 -5.12 -29.90
C VAL A 673 18.07 -4.94 -31.30
N ALA A 674 18.07 -5.99 -32.13
CA ALA A 674 17.52 -5.93 -33.47
C ALA A 674 16.01 -5.61 -33.46
N LEU A 675 15.26 -6.24 -32.56
CA LEU A 675 13.82 -6.04 -32.43
C LEU A 675 13.49 -4.63 -31.93
N TRP A 676 14.20 -4.13 -30.91
CA TRP A 676 14.04 -2.77 -30.39
C TRP A 676 14.44 -1.69 -31.40
N ASN A 677 15.54 -1.89 -32.14
CA ASN A 677 15.92 -0.98 -33.24
C ASN A 677 14.81 -0.92 -34.30
N TRP A 678 14.23 -2.08 -34.65
CA TRP A 678 13.11 -2.09 -35.58
C TRP A 678 11.88 -1.35 -35.03
N TYR A 679 11.55 -1.53 -33.75
CA TYR A 679 10.47 -0.78 -33.11
C TYR A 679 10.69 0.74 -33.13
N GLU A 680 11.86 1.21 -32.68
CA GLU A 680 12.12 2.64 -32.44
C GLU A 680 12.51 3.41 -33.70
N HIS A 681 13.23 2.78 -34.63
CA HIS A 681 13.87 3.47 -35.75
C HIS A 681 13.36 3.05 -37.12
N ARG A 682 12.65 1.92 -37.23
CA ARG A 682 12.14 1.39 -38.51
C ARG A 682 10.61 1.26 -38.55
N GLY A 683 9.92 1.96 -37.65
CA GLY A 683 8.46 2.03 -37.64
C GLY A 683 7.76 0.76 -37.14
N GLY A 684 8.46 -0.17 -36.48
CA GLY A 684 7.88 -1.43 -36.02
C GLY A 684 6.70 -1.25 -35.07
N PHE A 685 6.70 -0.21 -34.23
CA PHE A 685 5.55 0.13 -33.39
C PHE A 685 4.29 0.44 -34.21
N ALA A 686 4.41 1.31 -35.22
CA ALA A 686 3.30 1.67 -36.10
C ALA A 686 2.84 0.50 -36.97
N ALA A 687 3.77 -0.37 -37.37
CA ALA A 687 3.49 -1.61 -38.10
C ALA A 687 2.61 -2.58 -37.30
N VAL A 688 2.96 -2.83 -36.04
CA VAL A 688 2.18 -3.72 -35.17
C VAL A 688 0.83 -3.08 -34.82
N ALA A 689 0.77 -1.77 -34.59
CA ALA A 689 -0.49 -1.07 -34.40
C ALA A 689 -1.43 -1.23 -35.61
N ALA A 690 -0.90 -1.08 -36.83
CA ALA A 690 -1.66 -1.32 -38.06
C ALA A 690 -2.16 -2.76 -38.15
N TYR A 691 -1.30 -3.74 -37.87
CA TYR A 691 -1.68 -5.15 -37.85
C TYR A 691 -2.83 -5.43 -36.87
N LEU A 692 -2.75 -4.91 -35.63
CA LEU A 692 -3.80 -5.08 -34.62
C LEU A 692 -5.09 -4.35 -35.01
N HIS A 693 -4.98 -3.20 -35.67
CA HIS A 693 -6.14 -2.42 -36.11
C HIS A 693 -6.91 -3.10 -37.26
N THR A 694 -6.22 -3.78 -38.17
CA THR A 694 -6.84 -4.42 -39.35
C THR A 694 -7.17 -5.89 -39.16
N ARG A 695 -6.76 -6.51 -38.04
CA ARG A 695 -7.02 -7.93 -37.76
C ARG A 695 -8.53 -8.17 -37.63
N ASP A 696 -9.04 -9.17 -38.35
CA ASP A 696 -10.44 -9.57 -38.23
C ASP A 696 -10.71 -10.22 -36.86
N VAL A 697 -11.52 -9.55 -36.05
CA VAL A 697 -12.00 -10.02 -34.75
C VAL A 697 -13.52 -10.15 -34.71
N SER A 698 -14.20 -10.11 -35.88
CA SER A 698 -15.66 -10.13 -35.97
C SER A 698 -16.30 -11.39 -35.36
N ALA A 699 -15.59 -12.52 -35.44
CA ALA A 699 -16.02 -13.80 -34.84
C ALA A 699 -15.62 -13.96 -33.37
N TRP A 700 -14.82 -13.04 -32.81
CA TRP A 700 -14.31 -13.15 -31.44
C TRP A 700 -15.23 -12.45 -30.44
N ASN A 701 -15.54 -13.14 -29.33
CA ASN A 701 -16.44 -12.61 -28.30
C ASN A 701 -15.66 -12.12 -27.07
N PRO A 702 -15.59 -10.81 -26.80
CA PRO A 702 -14.88 -10.24 -25.65
C PRO A 702 -15.50 -10.61 -24.29
N ASN A 703 -16.76 -11.04 -24.28
CA ASN A 703 -17.50 -11.42 -23.09
C ASN A 703 -17.45 -12.92 -22.80
N ALA A 704 -16.95 -13.74 -23.74
CA ALA A 704 -16.80 -15.16 -23.53
C ALA A 704 -15.68 -15.47 -22.52
N ALA A 705 -15.82 -16.60 -21.83
CA ALA A 705 -14.74 -17.13 -21.01
C ALA A 705 -13.53 -17.45 -21.91
N PRO A 706 -12.30 -17.10 -21.48
CA PRO A 706 -11.12 -17.42 -22.25
C PRO A 706 -10.88 -18.94 -22.26
N PRO A 707 -10.21 -19.47 -23.29
CA PRO A 707 -9.95 -20.90 -23.38
C PRO A 707 -9.08 -21.39 -22.21
N MET A 708 -9.26 -22.66 -21.84
CA MET A 708 -8.47 -23.31 -20.79
C MET A 708 -7.11 -23.70 -21.35
N THR A 709 -6.06 -23.17 -20.74
CA THR A 709 -4.65 -23.45 -21.05
C THR A 709 -4.06 -24.38 -20.00
N GLU A 710 -2.97 -25.07 -20.31
CA GLU A 710 -2.21 -25.86 -19.31
C GLU A 710 -1.75 -25.00 -18.12
N ALA A 711 -1.22 -23.80 -18.40
CA ALA A 711 -0.76 -22.88 -17.36
C ALA A 711 -1.87 -22.50 -16.37
N LYS A 712 -3.08 -22.25 -16.88
CA LYS A 712 -4.28 -22.01 -16.05
C LYS A 712 -4.65 -23.24 -15.22
N MET A 713 -4.65 -24.44 -15.79
CA MET A 713 -4.98 -25.67 -15.05
C MET A 713 -4.05 -25.87 -13.86
N ILE A 714 -2.74 -25.70 -14.06
CA ILE A 714 -1.73 -25.78 -12.99
C ILE A 714 -2.04 -24.75 -11.89
N MET A 715 -2.38 -23.51 -12.27
CA MET A 715 -2.65 -22.43 -11.31
C MET A 715 -3.94 -22.66 -10.52
N VAL A 716 -4.95 -23.26 -11.14
CA VAL A 716 -6.20 -23.69 -10.49
C VAL A 716 -5.92 -24.81 -9.50
N GLU A 717 -5.19 -25.85 -9.90
CA GLU A 717 -4.84 -27.00 -9.05
C GLU A 717 -4.09 -26.55 -7.78
N HIS A 718 -3.11 -25.64 -7.94
CA HIS A 718 -2.38 -25.06 -6.81
C HIS A 718 -3.18 -24.02 -6.01
N GLY A 719 -4.32 -23.57 -6.53
CA GLY A 719 -5.25 -22.63 -5.90
C GLY A 719 -6.30 -23.31 -5.01
N MET A 720 -6.56 -24.60 -5.22
CA MET A 720 -7.57 -25.38 -4.50
C MET A 720 -7.30 -25.39 -2.99
N SER A 721 -8.36 -25.23 -2.20
CA SER A 721 -8.31 -25.54 -0.77
C SER A 721 -8.14 -27.05 -0.55
N GLY A 722 -7.66 -27.45 0.64
CA GLY A 722 -7.54 -28.87 0.99
C GLY A 722 -8.87 -29.63 0.92
N ALA A 723 -10.02 -28.95 1.10
CA ALA A 723 -11.35 -29.52 0.95
C ALA A 723 -11.77 -29.72 -0.52
N GLU A 724 -11.45 -28.76 -1.41
CA GLU A 724 -11.71 -28.89 -2.85
C GLU A 724 -10.82 -29.98 -3.48
N SER A 725 -9.55 -30.03 -3.09
CA SER A 725 -8.62 -31.09 -3.53
C SER A 725 -9.10 -32.49 -3.10
N PHE A 726 -9.74 -32.62 -1.93
CA PHE A 726 -10.30 -33.89 -1.46
C PHE A 726 -11.54 -34.30 -2.27
N LEU A 727 -12.39 -33.35 -2.70
CA LEU A 727 -13.61 -33.63 -3.48
C LEU A 727 -13.34 -33.99 -4.94
N VAL A 728 -12.28 -33.43 -5.55
CA VAL A 728 -11.89 -33.72 -6.96
C VAL A 728 -11.19 -35.07 -7.10
N ASN A 729 -10.60 -35.60 -6.02
CA ASN A 729 -9.92 -36.90 -5.99
C ASN A 729 -10.83 -38.09 -5.61
N LEU A 730 -12.12 -37.85 -5.38
CA LEU A 730 -13.17 -38.87 -5.24
C LEU A 730 -13.77 -39.17 -6.62
#